data_AF-A0A1V9Z4Y1-F1
#
_entry.id   AF-A0A1V9Z4Y1-F1
#
_cell.length_a   1.000
_cell.length_b   1.000
_cell.length_c   1.000
_cell.angle_alpha   90.00
_cell.angle_beta   90.00
_cell.angle_gamma   90.00
#
_symmetry.space_group_name_H-M   'P 1'
#
loop_
_entity.id
_entity.type
_entity.pdbx_description
1 polymer ?
#
loop_
_entity_poly.entity_id
_entity_poly.type
_entity_poly.pdbx_seq_one_letter_code
_entity_poly.pdbx_strand_id
1 'polypeptide(L)'
;MLILYGSQTGTAESYAKIVHSFAKARGLKVRMMPASAYDMTALPLEDENIVLFITSTFYNGEFPNNFNACWEYLKNDAPSMLNLKFGVFGLGCSTTKDNFNRAAKSVRARLLELEAVELIPAAYGDEHDVCGHETAFRPWIKSLWQCLLGDDQKMTLPVHYDVRLFSMDAPRDMGPSFKQLTVVSNELVTAEGYERPTYLMTMDLPEGMTYRAGDHVQIMYKNPDSLVARAAAVLRLDLDTVVQMQPLEDGLPKTFPTTAPVTVRALLRDYLDLSSPPSRSFLEGLSALCPDPDEAAYLQNLAEDMAVGNLYMRFVSGGMLREPFTLIDVLEDHPSIEVKLDHLLGNVRPITPRYYSICSSHLERPTQIQVCYMVDQWYCTKDPTTVIQGAAAGFLAAQVPGATITAKTSHGYFKIPDSLYVPIIGVALGTGIAFFRALLQHRAAQHAENPDAPMTPVRLYYGMRHASKDFLFKDELHAYEEEGLLELIPACSHDTAAFVTPATKLAEHPEKVCEYLDNGGVYFYCGIGGVIPNYHEASVLHALMEGHGDDTTAAIEAATIETLKETGRWQVEAFSRSIDHENALQQAQDVVLNKDRRPIADVLKDCEMFCYQCAQTSQGVGCTKVGVCGKTPSVAALQDLLVEHMKHLSWYCHQIRALGADDDSEVLATADKFTLDAAFATLTNANFDPARFVELVDVGLSLYAPLQELYTETAMAAEEEPLPTPWVARDLPHGLAAAADVDMEDLVAHSKKVGVLSRLRLARDDALVGLQEMLVYGLKGLAAYADLAAQAGAIDVEVQSFIHEAFAFLLTKEAASVDNCIDMLMRCGQVNLVAMELLHAANGVQTPATLPARPVAGHCVLVSGQDLKVVRDLLAQCAAYEEATGVHVNVYTHGELLTAHAYEDLRASGYLAGHFGSAWQRQSMEFGHFPGAIVLTTNITPPQSTYKDRLFTAGAVGYPDIPHVHGDYTALLDKAVATAGFSEDDTAFSYPPNPFVPYATQFTVGYGLDTLLDNIDVLVDAVKAGEISRFYLIGGSDGYEGERTYYSDLAAALPPTSVVLTFGCAKYRMTHLDMGFIGDTGIPRFIDLGQCNDVYGAIELAKALAAKMDCTMSELPLSIVLAWFEQKTIVTMLTLLSLGICHIRGGPTTPAFLRPSIFQIMHDRYNLKMISASAPRDVMNMIYGA
;
A
#
# COMPACT_ATOMS: atom_id res chain seq x y z
N MET A 1 15.48 13.12 -28.66
CA MET A 1 14.85 12.30 -27.60
C MET A 1 14.14 11.12 -28.25
N LEU A 2 14.28 9.93 -27.69
CA LEU A 2 13.64 8.71 -28.19
C LEU A 2 12.66 8.16 -27.16
N ILE A 3 11.50 7.69 -27.60
CA ILE A 3 10.50 7.01 -26.77
C ILE A 3 10.30 5.60 -27.32
N LEU A 4 10.66 4.61 -26.51
CA LEU A 4 10.45 3.20 -26.80
C LEU A 4 9.34 2.66 -25.91
N TYR A 5 8.32 2.06 -26.52
CA TYR A 5 7.20 1.51 -25.78
C TYR A 5 7.01 0.01 -25.96
N GLY A 6 6.53 -0.64 -24.89
CA GLY A 6 6.11 -2.03 -24.87
C GLY A 6 4.64 -2.11 -24.49
N SER A 7 3.79 -2.60 -25.39
CA SER A 7 2.35 -2.67 -25.18
C SER A 7 1.73 -3.87 -25.88
N GLN A 8 0.91 -4.62 -25.13
CA GLN A 8 0.15 -5.75 -25.67
C GLN A 8 -1.23 -5.31 -26.17
N THR A 9 -1.92 -4.48 -25.37
CA THR A 9 -3.32 -4.06 -25.59
C THR A 9 -3.46 -2.57 -25.95
N GLY A 10 -2.34 -1.84 -26.07
CA GLY A 10 -2.29 -0.44 -26.51
C GLY A 10 -2.28 0.62 -25.39
N THR A 11 -2.37 0.23 -24.11
CA THR A 11 -2.37 1.19 -22.98
C THR A 11 -1.03 1.92 -22.85
N ALA A 12 0.08 1.20 -22.74
CA ALA A 12 1.42 1.80 -22.67
C ALA A 12 1.75 2.64 -23.92
N GLU A 13 1.29 2.20 -25.09
CA GLU A 13 1.38 2.98 -26.34
C GLU A 13 0.61 4.31 -26.23
N SER A 14 -0.56 4.31 -25.58
CA SER A 14 -1.35 5.53 -25.38
C SER A 14 -0.62 6.54 -24.49
N TYR A 15 -0.01 6.11 -23.38
CA TYR A 15 0.83 6.99 -22.55
C TYR A 15 2.08 7.48 -23.28
N ALA A 16 2.72 6.63 -24.09
CA ALA A 16 3.84 7.04 -24.93
C ALA A 16 3.44 8.14 -25.94
N LYS A 17 2.25 8.04 -26.54
CA LYS A 17 1.70 9.07 -27.43
C LYS A 17 1.47 10.40 -26.71
N ILE A 18 0.99 10.35 -25.46
CA ILE A 18 0.81 11.55 -24.64
C ILE A 18 2.16 12.25 -24.48
N VAL A 19 3.20 11.54 -24.01
CA VAL A 19 4.56 12.10 -23.84
C VAL A 19 5.12 12.64 -25.16
N HIS A 20 4.97 11.89 -26.26
CA HIS A 20 5.42 12.28 -27.59
C HIS A 20 4.78 13.59 -28.07
N SER A 21 3.46 13.70 -27.92
CA SER A 21 2.70 14.88 -28.35
C SER A 21 3.12 16.13 -27.56
N PHE A 22 3.34 15.98 -26.26
CA PHE A 22 3.82 17.08 -25.41
C PHE A 22 5.22 17.53 -25.76
N ALA A 23 6.13 16.59 -25.99
CA ALA A 23 7.48 16.92 -26.42
C ALA A 23 7.48 17.71 -27.73
N LYS A 24 6.66 17.31 -28.71
CA LYS A 24 6.51 18.06 -29.97
C LYS A 24 5.91 19.45 -29.78
N ALA A 25 4.83 19.57 -29.01
CA ALA A 25 4.20 20.86 -28.72
C ALA A 25 5.18 21.85 -28.06
N ARG A 26 6.14 21.34 -27.29
CA ARG A 26 7.23 22.08 -26.64
C ARG A 26 8.47 22.29 -27.54
N GLY A 27 8.39 21.94 -28.82
CA GLY A 27 9.47 22.14 -29.80
C GLY A 27 10.63 21.15 -29.71
N LEU A 28 10.50 20.05 -28.96
CA LEU A 28 11.54 19.03 -28.85
C LEU A 28 11.57 18.12 -30.09
N LYS A 29 12.78 17.78 -30.55
CA LYS A 29 12.97 16.72 -31.55
C LYS A 29 12.80 15.36 -30.87
N VAL A 30 11.67 14.71 -31.12
CA VAL A 30 11.30 13.43 -30.52
C VAL A 30 10.94 12.39 -31.58
N ARG A 31 11.33 11.13 -31.35
CA ARG A 31 10.89 9.95 -32.11
C ARG A 31 10.18 8.99 -31.15
N MET A 32 9.11 8.34 -31.61
CA MET A 32 8.38 7.32 -30.87
C MET A 32 8.20 6.07 -31.73
N MET A 33 8.44 4.90 -31.19
CA MET A 33 8.24 3.62 -31.88
C MET A 33 8.10 2.46 -30.87
N PRO A 34 7.47 1.33 -31.27
CA PRO A 34 7.51 0.12 -30.45
C PRO A 34 8.97 -0.33 -30.32
N ALA A 35 9.34 -0.85 -29.15
CA ALA A 35 10.73 -1.19 -28.87
C ALA A 35 11.31 -2.23 -29.84
N SER A 36 10.48 -3.14 -30.38
CA SER A 36 10.86 -4.14 -31.39
C SER A 36 11.22 -3.55 -32.76
N ALA A 37 10.87 -2.30 -33.05
CA ALA A 37 11.21 -1.64 -34.31
C ALA A 37 12.54 -0.87 -34.25
N TYR A 38 13.13 -0.72 -33.07
CA TYR A 38 14.39 -0.02 -32.89
C TYR A 38 15.56 -1.01 -32.87
N ASP A 39 16.62 -0.72 -33.64
CA ASP A 39 17.86 -1.48 -33.58
C ASP A 39 18.65 -1.08 -32.33
N MET A 40 18.52 -1.91 -31.28
CA MET A 40 19.12 -1.65 -29.98
C MET A 40 20.66 -1.61 -30.01
N THR A 41 21.31 -2.20 -31.02
CA THR A 41 22.77 -2.16 -31.16
C THR A 41 23.30 -0.76 -31.48
N ALA A 42 22.43 0.15 -31.92
CA ALA A 42 22.76 1.54 -32.22
C ALA A 42 22.68 2.48 -31.00
N LEU A 43 22.50 1.97 -29.78
CA LEU A 43 22.49 2.76 -28.54
C LEU A 43 23.88 2.80 -27.86
N PRO A 44 24.32 3.95 -27.31
CA PRO A 44 23.72 5.30 -27.42
C PRO A 44 24.13 5.99 -28.74
N LEU A 45 23.24 6.82 -29.31
CA LEU A 45 23.51 7.59 -30.53
C LEU A 45 24.37 8.82 -30.23
N GLU A 46 25.18 9.28 -31.19
CA GLU A 46 25.95 10.55 -31.09
C GLU A 46 25.04 11.79 -30.90
N ASP A 47 23.80 11.77 -31.41
CA ASP A 47 22.84 12.88 -31.39
C ASP A 47 21.63 12.67 -30.44
N GLU A 48 21.45 11.49 -29.84
CA GLU A 48 20.33 11.18 -28.94
C GLU A 48 20.81 10.59 -27.62
N ASN A 49 20.98 11.44 -26.61
CA ASN A 49 21.41 11.06 -25.27
C ASN A 49 20.26 10.88 -24.27
N ILE A 50 18.99 10.98 -24.69
CA ILE A 50 17.80 10.82 -23.82
C ILE A 50 16.84 9.79 -24.41
N VAL A 51 16.60 8.72 -23.67
CA VAL A 51 15.67 7.62 -24.03
C VAL A 51 14.64 7.38 -22.93
N LEU A 52 13.37 7.37 -23.29
CA LEU A 52 12.26 7.07 -22.39
C LEU A 52 11.72 5.67 -22.69
N PHE A 53 11.65 4.82 -21.67
CA PHE A 53 11.09 3.47 -21.75
C PHE A 53 9.73 3.45 -21.08
N ILE A 54 8.68 3.15 -21.86
CA ILE A 54 7.29 3.09 -21.39
C ILE A 54 6.74 1.71 -21.66
N THR A 55 6.69 0.84 -20.65
CA THR A 55 6.29 -0.55 -20.85
C THR A 55 5.23 -0.99 -19.87
N SER A 56 4.23 -1.71 -20.37
CA SER A 56 3.37 -2.53 -19.52
C SER A 56 4.11 -3.79 -19.07
N THR A 57 3.63 -4.39 -17.98
CA THR A 57 4.02 -5.75 -17.58
C THR A 57 2.92 -6.73 -18.03
N PHE A 58 3.29 -7.88 -18.60
CA PHE A 58 2.35 -8.89 -19.11
C PHE A 58 2.37 -10.16 -18.24
N TYR A 59 1.20 -10.73 -17.97
CA TYR A 59 0.98 -12.00 -17.27
C TYR A 59 1.83 -12.14 -15.98
N ASN A 60 2.91 -12.93 -16.04
CA ASN A 60 3.77 -13.29 -14.91
C ASN A 60 5.02 -12.40 -14.76
N GLY A 61 4.94 -11.13 -15.17
CA GLY A 61 6.10 -10.24 -15.14
C GLY A 61 6.86 -10.14 -16.46
N GLU A 62 6.29 -10.71 -17.52
CA GLU A 62 6.86 -10.76 -18.85
C GLU A 62 6.80 -9.39 -19.52
N PHE A 63 7.64 -9.24 -20.55
CA PHE A 63 7.60 -8.09 -21.42
C PHE A 63 6.52 -8.29 -22.50
N PRO A 64 5.85 -7.21 -22.93
CA PRO A 64 4.98 -7.26 -24.10
C PRO A 64 5.73 -7.80 -25.32
N ASN A 65 5.00 -8.44 -26.25
CA ASN A 65 5.61 -9.07 -27.43
C ASN A 65 6.49 -8.11 -28.24
N ASN A 66 6.07 -6.84 -28.33
CA ASN A 66 6.81 -5.77 -29.01
C ASN A 66 7.96 -5.16 -28.18
N PHE A 67 8.32 -5.74 -27.04
CA PHE A 67 9.42 -5.32 -26.18
C PHE A 67 10.43 -6.45 -25.89
N ASN A 68 10.06 -7.71 -26.06
CA ASN A 68 10.92 -8.87 -25.79
C ASN A 68 12.33 -8.76 -26.39
N ALA A 69 12.44 -8.38 -27.68
CA ALA A 69 13.75 -8.24 -28.33
C ALA A 69 14.62 -7.14 -27.69
N CYS A 70 14.01 -6.03 -27.27
CA CYS A 70 14.70 -4.96 -26.55
C CYS A 70 15.22 -5.46 -25.19
N TRP A 71 14.41 -6.23 -24.46
CA TRP A 71 14.82 -6.79 -23.18
C TRP A 71 15.95 -7.81 -23.31
N GLU A 72 15.87 -8.74 -24.27
CA GLU A 72 16.93 -9.73 -24.47
C GLU A 72 18.28 -9.08 -24.80
N TYR A 73 18.29 -8.01 -25.59
CA TYR A 73 19.51 -7.23 -25.85
C TYR A 73 20.06 -6.58 -24.57
N LEU A 74 19.22 -5.86 -23.81
CA LEU A 74 19.63 -5.19 -22.56
C LEU A 74 20.17 -6.19 -21.52
N LYS A 75 19.58 -7.39 -21.49
CA LYS A 75 19.95 -8.45 -20.55
C LYS A 75 21.28 -9.10 -20.93
N ASN A 76 21.49 -9.47 -22.19
CA ASN A 76 22.59 -10.34 -22.59
C ASN A 76 23.76 -9.62 -23.30
N ASP A 77 23.46 -8.62 -24.13
CA ASP A 77 24.40 -8.12 -25.16
C ASP A 77 24.84 -6.66 -24.97
N ALA A 78 24.13 -5.90 -24.12
CA ALA A 78 24.36 -4.47 -23.95
C ALA A 78 25.69 -4.14 -23.23
N PRO A 79 26.51 -3.21 -23.77
CA PRO A 79 27.71 -2.69 -23.10
C PRO A 79 27.35 -1.62 -22.05
N SER A 80 28.35 -1.09 -21.33
CA SER A 80 28.18 0.10 -20.48
C SER A 80 27.66 1.31 -21.29
N MET A 81 26.76 2.09 -20.66
CA MET A 81 25.95 3.16 -21.24
C MET A 81 26.12 4.50 -20.50
N LEU A 82 27.33 4.84 -20.05
CA LEU A 82 27.65 6.07 -19.28
C LEU A 82 27.10 7.39 -19.85
N ASN A 83 26.92 7.49 -21.18
CA ASN A 83 26.45 8.69 -21.86
C ASN A 83 24.93 8.72 -22.10
N LEU A 84 24.20 7.68 -21.69
CA LEU A 84 22.76 7.57 -21.85
C LEU A 84 22.04 8.14 -20.63
N LYS A 85 21.18 9.14 -20.84
CA LYS A 85 20.18 9.55 -19.86
C LYS A 85 18.87 8.85 -20.14
N PHE A 86 18.20 8.33 -19.11
CA PHE A 86 16.96 7.58 -19.32
C PHE A 86 15.85 7.94 -18.34
N GLY A 87 14.61 7.71 -18.76
CA GLY A 87 13.43 7.72 -17.89
C GLY A 87 12.63 6.44 -18.09
N VAL A 88 12.02 5.93 -17.02
CA VAL A 88 11.19 4.72 -17.07
C VAL A 88 9.80 5.04 -16.51
N PHE A 89 8.77 4.75 -17.28
CA PHE A 89 7.39 4.69 -16.79
C PHE A 89 6.85 3.27 -16.96
N GLY A 90 6.45 2.67 -15.86
CA GLY A 90 5.82 1.37 -15.86
C GLY A 90 4.30 1.49 -15.83
N LEU A 91 3.63 0.58 -16.53
CA LEU A 91 2.22 0.28 -16.30
C LEU A 91 2.10 -1.13 -15.71
N GLY A 92 1.51 -1.20 -14.52
CA GLY A 92 1.31 -2.44 -13.79
C GLY A 92 -0.01 -2.45 -13.04
N CYS A 93 -0.23 -3.53 -12.32
CA CYS A 93 -1.45 -3.77 -11.57
C CYS A 93 -1.01 -4.21 -10.17
N SER A 94 -1.25 -3.41 -9.13
CA SER A 94 -0.73 -3.69 -7.78
C SER A 94 -1.35 -4.92 -7.15
N THR A 95 -2.43 -5.45 -7.73
CA THR A 95 -3.00 -6.75 -7.36
C THR A 95 -2.07 -7.92 -7.72
N THR A 96 -1.14 -7.75 -8.68
CA THR A 96 -0.06 -8.69 -8.99
C THR A 96 1.27 -8.26 -8.35
N LYS A 97 1.31 -8.13 -7.01
CA LYS A 97 2.39 -7.47 -6.25
C LYS A 97 3.84 -7.85 -6.65
N ASP A 98 4.14 -9.12 -6.89
CA ASP A 98 5.51 -9.55 -7.25
C ASP A 98 5.88 -9.18 -8.69
N ASN A 99 4.86 -9.03 -9.55
CA ASN A 99 5.00 -8.61 -10.94
C ASN A 99 4.61 -7.15 -11.16
N PHE A 100 4.25 -6.41 -10.10
CA PHE A 100 3.81 -5.02 -10.21
C PHE A 100 4.91 -4.20 -10.87
N ASN A 101 4.65 -3.75 -12.10
CA ASN A 101 5.61 -3.01 -12.91
C ASN A 101 6.95 -3.74 -13.12
N ARG A 102 6.98 -5.08 -13.04
CA ARG A 102 8.22 -5.87 -13.09
C ARG A 102 9.01 -5.67 -14.38
N ALA A 103 8.34 -5.53 -15.53
CA ALA A 103 9.03 -5.21 -16.79
C ALA A 103 9.81 -3.88 -16.66
N ALA A 104 9.12 -2.80 -16.26
CA ALA A 104 9.72 -1.48 -16.09
C ALA A 104 10.81 -1.46 -15.01
N LYS A 105 10.58 -2.10 -13.85
CA LYS A 105 11.57 -2.26 -12.78
C LYS A 105 12.82 -2.99 -13.26
N SER A 106 12.66 -4.04 -14.07
CA SER A 106 13.77 -4.81 -14.62
C SER A 106 14.58 -3.99 -15.62
N VAL A 107 13.93 -3.22 -16.49
CA VAL A 107 14.62 -2.27 -17.39
C VAL A 107 15.41 -1.25 -16.59
N ARG A 108 14.78 -0.62 -15.58
CA ARG A 108 15.45 0.38 -14.74
C ARG A 108 16.67 -0.19 -14.03
N ALA A 109 16.51 -1.31 -13.33
CA ALA A 109 17.60 -1.96 -12.60
C ALA A 109 18.76 -2.28 -13.55
N ARG A 110 18.46 -2.84 -14.73
CA ARG A 110 19.47 -3.18 -15.72
C ARG A 110 20.18 -1.95 -16.29
N LEU A 111 19.47 -0.86 -16.57
CA LEU A 111 20.09 0.37 -17.07
C LEU A 111 21.03 1.01 -16.04
N LEU A 112 20.69 0.91 -14.74
CA LEU A 112 21.58 1.35 -13.65
C LEU A 112 22.83 0.46 -13.55
N GLU A 113 22.70 -0.86 -13.69
CA GLU A 113 23.84 -1.79 -13.76
C GLU A 113 24.76 -1.51 -14.97
N LEU A 114 24.18 -1.02 -16.07
CA LEU A 114 24.91 -0.60 -17.27
C LEU A 114 25.43 0.85 -17.17
N GLU A 115 25.42 1.46 -15.98
CA GLU A 115 25.97 2.80 -15.71
C GLU A 115 25.25 3.96 -16.44
N ALA A 116 24.03 3.75 -16.93
CA ALA A 116 23.20 4.82 -17.49
C ALA A 116 22.70 5.78 -16.39
N VAL A 117 22.46 7.05 -16.75
CA VAL A 117 22.04 8.09 -15.82
C VAL A 117 20.52 8.22 -15.81
N GLU A 118 19.88 7.95 -14.66
CA GLU A 118 18.44 8.17 -14.49
C GLU A 118 18.13 9.67 -14.47
N LEU A 119 17.30 10.15 -15.41
CA LEU A 119 16.97 11.56 -15.60
C LEU A 119 15.98 12.07 -14.53
N ILE A 120 14.97 11.26 -14.24
CA ILE A 120 13.95 11.47 -13.21
C ILE A 120 13.64 10.11 -12.57
N PRO A 121 13.24 10.05 -11.29
CA PRO A 121 12.85 8.79 -10.67
C PRO A 121 11.80 8.07 -11.50
N ALA A 122 12.02 6.78 -11.78
CA ALA A 122 11.01 5.97 -12.43
C ALA A 122 9.69 5.99 -11.64
N ALA A 123 8.57 6.05 -12.36
CA ALA A 123 7.25 5.93 -11.77
C ALA A 123 6.53 4.69 -12.28
N TYR A 124 5.67 4.16 -11.42
CA TYR A 124 5.02 2.87 -11.60
C TYR A 124 3.52 3.10 -11.47
N GLY A 125 2.84 3.25 -12.61
CA GLY A 125 1.39 3.36 -12.62
C GLY A 125 0.75 2.08 -12.13
N ASP A 126 -0.30 2.23 -11.33
CA ASP A 126 -1.15 1.13 -10.88
C ASP A 126 -2.54 1.26 -11.47
N GLU A 127 -3.01 0.21 -12.13
CA GLU A 127 -4.38 0.11 -12.61
C GLU A 127 -5.42 0.27 -11.49
N HIS A 128 -5.10 -0.15 -10.27
CA HIS A 128 -5.99 -0.13 -9.11
C HIS A 128 -5.91 1.13 -8.26
N ASP A 129 -4.99 2.05 -8.57
CA ASP A 129 -5.00 3.36 -7.94
C ASP A 129 -6.32 4.08 -8.23
N VAL A 130 -6.66 5.05 -7.39
CA VAL A 130 -7.89 5.85 -7.48
C VAL A 130 -8.14 6.39 -8.88
N CYS A 131 -7.08 6.74 -9.62
CA CYS A 131 -7.16 7.22 -11.00
C CYS A 131 -6.49 6.29 -12.02
N GLY A 132 -6.27 5.02 -11.69
CA GLY A 132 -5.48 4.08 -12.48
C GLY A 132 -4.05 4.57 -12.68
N HIS A 133 -3.43 4.16 -13.80
CA HIS A 133 -2.02 4.48 -14.09
C HIS A 133 -1.71 5.99 -14.13
N GLU A 134 -2.72 6.85 -14.35
CA GLU A 134 -2.58 8.32 -14.33
C GLU A 134 -2.06 8.84 -12.98
N THR A 135 -2.35 8.14 -11.88
CA THR A 135 -1.95 8.51 -10.52
C THR A 135 -0.43 8.69 -10.40
N ALA A 136 0.34 7.75 -10.95
CA ALA A 136 1.79 7.86 -11.00
C ALA A 136 2.30 8.60 -12.25
N PHE A 137 1.56 8.52 -13.37
CA PHE A 137 1.97 9.15 -14.62
C PHE A 137 2.04 10.68 -14.54
N ARG A 138 1.08 11.31 -13.86
CA ARG A 138 0.98 12.78 -13.79
C ARG A 138 2.15 13.43 -13.06
N PRO A 139 2.51 13.02 -11.82
CA PRO A 139 3.71 13.54 -11.17
C PRO A 139 4.99 13.25 -11.98
N TRP A 140 5.04 12.09 -12.62
CA TRP A 140 6.20 11.67 -13.42
C TRP A 140 6.39 12.53 -14.66
N ILE A 141 5.32 12.78 -15.44
CA ILE A 141 5.40 13.59 -16.65
C ILE A 141 5.65 15.07 -16.33
N LYS A 142 5.12 15.59 -15.21
CA LYS A 142 5.46 16.94 -14.71
C LYS A 142 6.93 17.03 -14.35
N SER A 143 7.47 16.06 -13.62
CA SER A 143 8.89 15.98 -13.28
C SER A 143 9.77 15.90 -14.53
N LEU A 144 9.33 15.18 -15.57
CA LEU A 144 10.01 15.10 -16.86
C LEU A 144 10.13 16.48 -17.51
N TRP A 145 9.04 17.25 -17.58
CA TRP A 145 9.05 18.57 -18.19
C TRP A 145 9.84 19.59 -17.37
N GLN A 146 9.68 19.56 -16.04
CA GLN A 146 10.48 20.39 -15.15
C GLN A 146 11.98 20.13 -15.34
N CYS A 147 12.38 18.85 -15.48
CA CYS A 147 13.77 18.46 -15.70
C CYS A 147 14.29 18.90 -17.09
N LEU A 148 13.50 18.75 -18.14
CA LEU A 148 13.93 19.02 -19.52
C LEU A 148 13.87 20.51 -19.89
N LEU A 149 12.93 21.27 -19.34
CA LEU A 149 12.58 22.62 -19.81
C LEU A 149 12.54 23.68 -18.71
N GLY A 150 12.52 23.28 -17.43
CA GLY A 150 12.45 24.20 -16.28
C GLY A 150 11.04 24.72 -15.93
N ASP A 151 10.01 24.26 -16.63
CA ASP A 151 8.59 24.62 -16.43
C ASP A 151 7.69 23.44 -16.86
N ASP A 152 6.51 23.31 -16.24
CA ASP A 152 5.57 22.22 -16.49
C ASP A 152 4.42 22.56 -17.47
N GLN A 153 4.21 23.85 -17.85
CA GLN A 153 3.23 24.41 -18.81
C GLN A 153 1.93 23.61 -19.10
N LYS A 154 0.77 24.28 -19.01
CA LYS A 154 -0.56 23.68 -19.24
C LYS A 154 -0.64 22.77 -20.47
N MET A 155 -1.30 21.62 -20.30
CA MET A 155 -1.54 20.68 -21.39
C MET A 155 -2.53 21.25 -22.40
N THR A 156 -2.14 21.38 -23.67
CA THR A 156 -3.06 21.69 -24.78
C THR A 156 -3.44 20.40 -25.51
N LEU A 157 -4.69 20.28 -25.98
CA LEU A 157 -5.10 19.13 -26.82
C LEU A 157 -4.35 19.15 -28.16
N PRO A 158 -3.52 18.14 -28.46
CA PRO A 158 -2.84 18.07 -29.74
C PRO A 158 -3.84 17.77 -30.87
N VAL A 159 -3.61 18.36 -32.04
CA VAL A 159 -4.33 18.01 -33.26
C VAL A 159 -3.51 17.00 -34.04
N HIS A 160 -4.06 15.81 -34.26
CA HIS A 160 -3.37 14.69 -34.93
C HIS A 160 -3.77 14.53 -36.40
N TYR A 161 -4.93 15.05 -36.79
CA TYR A 161 -5.52 14.87 -38.12
C TYR A 161 -5.97 16.21 -38.69
N ASP A 162 -5.67 16.44 -39.98
CA ASP A 162 -6.30 17.47 -40.79
C ASP A 162 -7.64 16.94 -41.30
N VAL A 163 -8.73 17.61 -40.97
CA VAL A 163 -10.09 17.21 -41.35
C VAL A 163 -10.55 18.06 -42.52
N ARG A 164 -10.67 17.43 -43.70
CA ARG A 164 -11.13 18.10 -44.92
C ARG A 164 -12.56 17.73 -45.26
N LEU A 165 -13.35 18.73 -45.63
CA LEU A 165 -14.75 18.58 -46.04
C LEU A 165 -14.83 18.16 -47.51
N PHE A 166 -15.68 17.18 -47.81
CA PHE A 166 -15.95 16.70 -49.16
C PHE A 166 -17.44 16.57 -49.42
N SER A 167 -17.81 16.59 -50.70
CA SER A 167 -19.16 16.37 -51.22
C SER A 167 -19.14 15.14 -52.13
N MET A 168 -18.98 13.94 -51.56
CA MET A 168 -19.10 12.68 -52.31
C MET A 168 -19.57 11.54 -51.42
N ASP A 169 -20.38 10.63 -51.97
CA ASP A 169 -20.77 9.38 -51.31
C ASP A 169 -19.54 8.48 -51.12
N ALA A 170 -19.33 8.02 -49.88
CA ALA A 170 -18.17 7.24 -49.51
C ALA A 170 -18.51 5.77 -49.24
N PRO A 171 -17.73 4.81 -49.78
CA PRO A 171 -17.83 3.40 -49.40
C PRO A 171 -17.10 3.13 -48.08
N ARG A 172 -17.68 2.22 -47.28
CA ARG A 172 -17.16 1.77 -45.99
C ARG A 172 -16.08 0.70 -46.20
N ASP A 173 -14.89 0.87 -45.62
CA ASP A 173 -13.90 -0.19 -45.50
C ASP A 173 -13.85 -0.68 -44.05
N MET A 174 -14.29 -1.92 -43.83
CA MET A 174 -14.42 -2.55 -42.50
C MET A 174 -13.19 -3.40 -42.14
N GLY A 175 -12.13 -3.32 -42.95
CA GLY A 175 -10.99 -4.22 -42.86
C GLY A 175 -11.36 -5.66 -43.24
N PRO A 176 -10.40 -6.49 -43.64
CA PRO A 176 -10.67 -7.79 -44.26
C PRO A 176 -11.18 -8.89 -43.30
N SER A 177 -11.33 -8.66 -41.99
CA SER A 177 -11.55 -9.73 -41.00
C SER A 177 -12.87 -9.72 -40.22
N PHE A 178 -13.62 -8.61 -40.20
CA PHE A 178 -14.94 -8.52 -39.57
C PHE A 178 -16.03 -8.79 -40.62
N LYS A 179 -17.08 -9.53 -40.24
CA LYS A 179 -18.22 -9.86 -41.11
C LYS A 179 -19.53 -9.38 -40.47
N GLN A 180 -20.59 -9.26 -41.28
CA GLN A 180 -21.95 -9.01 -40.79
C GLN A 180 -22.62 -10.32 -40.43
N LEU A 181 -23.16 -10.41 -39.22
CA LEU A 181 -24.00 -11.50 -38.73
C LEU A 181 -25.43 -10.98 -38.59
N THR A 182 -26.42 -11.82 -38.90
CA THR A 182 -27.84 -11.46 -38.81
C THR A 182 -28.39 -11.93 -37.47
N VAL A 183 -29.03 -11.05 -36.71
CA VAL A 183 -29.71 -11.39 -35.45
C VAL A 183 -30.96 -12.20 -35.75
N VAL A 184 -31.06 -13.39 -35.18
CA VAL A 184 -32.21 -14.29 -35.32
C VAL A 184 -33.19 -14.09 -34.16
N SER A 185 -32.68 -14.04 -32.93
CA SER A 185 -33.45 -13.75 -31.72
C SER A 185 -32.58 -13.06 -30.66
N ASN A 186 -33.22 -12.37 -29.72
CA ASN A 186 -32.59 -11.70 -28.58
C ASN A 186 -33.55 -11.78 -27.39
N GLU A 187 -33.46 -12.87 -26.64
CA GLU A 187 -34.48 -13.29 -25.66
C GLU A 187 -34.04 -12.96 -24.24
N LEU A 188 -34.94 -12.37 -23.45
CA LEU A 188 -34.70 -12.13 -22.01
C LEU A 188 -34.77 -13.49 -21.28
N VAL A 189 -33.66 -13.88 -20.64
CA VAL A 189 -33.54 -15.17 -19.94
C VAL A 189 -33.63 -15.05 -18.41
N THR A 190 -33.72 -13.82 -17.89
CA THR A 190 -34.03 -13.52 -16.49
C THR A 190 -35.50 -13.15 -16.31
N ALA A 191 -35.98 -13.16 -15.07
CA ALA A 191 -37.34 -12.69 -14.76
C ALA A 191 -37.56 -11.22 -15.22
N GLU A 192 -38.76 -10.93 -15.71
CA GLU A 192 -39.16 -9.57 -16.10
C GLU A 192 -39.06 -8.62 -14.90
N GLY A 193 -38.50 -7.42 -15.11
CA GLY A 193 -38.28 -6.44 -14.06
C GLY A 193 -37.10 -6.72 -13.12
N TYR A 194 -36.30 -7.76 -13.37
CA TYR A 194 -35.06 -7.97 -12.63
C TYR A 194 -34.04 -6.86 -12.95
N GLU A 195 -33.39 -6.35 -11.91
CA GLU A 195 -32.42 -5.23 -11.97
C GLU A 195 -31.19 -5.48 -12.85
N ARG A 196 -30.93 -6.74 -13.24
CA ARG A 196 -29.80 -7.15 -14.09
C ARG A 196 -30.32 -8.00 -15.25
N PRO A 197 -31.01 -7.39 -16.23
CA PRO A 197 -31.59 -8.15 -17.34
C PRO A 197 -30.48 -8.83 -18.13
N THR A 198 -30.65 -10.14 -18.34
CA THR A 198 -29.71 -10.97 -19.08
C THR A 198 -30.41 -11.53 -20.30
N TYR A 199 -29.73 -11.47 -21.44
CA TYR A 199 -30.27 -11.85 -22.74
C TYR A 199 -29.46 -12.98 -23.37
N LEU A 200 -30.15 -13.84 -24.11
CA LEU A 200 -29.57 -14.78 -25.06
C LEU A 200 -29.81 -14.28 -26.49
N MET A 201 -28.75 -13.90 -27.18
CA MET A 201 -28.81 -13.50 -28.58
C MET A 201 -28.35 -14.64 -29.49
N THR A 202 -29.15 -14.97 -30.49
CA THR A 202 -28.82 -15.93 -31.55
C THR A 202 -28.49 -15.17 -32.83
N MET A 203 -27.38 -15.50 -33.48
CA MET A 203 -26.94 -14.87 -34.74
C MET A 203 -26.56 -15.91 -35.79
N ASP A 204 -26.95 -15.66 -37.04
CA ASP A 204 -26.53 -16.46 -38.20
C ASP A 204 -25.08 -16.14 -38.60
N LEU A 205 -24.29 -17.19 -38.83
CA LEU A 205 -22.93 -17.08 -39.33
C LEU A 205 -22.93 -16.89 -40.86
N PRO A 206 -22.20 -15.90 -41.39
CA PRO A 206 -22.02 -15.73 -42.82
C PRO A 206 -21.12 -16.84 -43.41
N GLU A 207 -21.19 -17.02 -44.73
CA GLU A 207 -20.42 -18.05 -45.44
C GLU A 207 -18.90 -17.95 -45.15
N GLY A 208 -18.30 -19.10 -44.89
CA GLY A 208 -16.87 -19.22 -44.56
C GLY A 208 -16.49 -18.70 -43.17
N MET A 209 -17.44 -18.45 -42.28
CA MET A 209 -17.18 -18.19 -40.85
C MET A 209 -17.50 -19.44 -40.04
N THR A 210 -16.56 -19.88 -39.22
CA THR A 210 -16.71 -21.06 -38.35
C THR A 210 -16.29 -20.72 -36.92
N TYR A 211 -16.69 -21.59 -36.00
CA TYR A 211 -16.34 -21.51 -34.59
C TYR A 211 -16.28 -22.91 -33.98
N ARG A 212 -15.71 -23.02 -32.80
CA ARG A 212 -15.68 -24.23 -31.96
C ARG A 212 -16.28 -23.94 -30.59
N ALA A 213 -16.62 -25.00 -29.85
CA ALA A 213 -17.00 -24.84 -28.45
C ALA A 213 -15.81 -24.25 -27.67
N GLY A 214 -16.07 -23.26 -26.82
CA GLY A 214 -15.03 -22.51 -26.11
C GLY A 214 -14.50 -21.26 -26.84
N ASP A 215 -14.86 -21.04 -28.11
CA ASP A 215 -14.48 -19.83 -28.84
C ASP A 215 -15.22 -18.57 -28.36
N HIS A 216 -14.67 -17.41 -28.73
CA HIS A 216 -15.28 -16.10 -28.49
C HIS A 216 -15.77 -15.46 -29.78
N VAL A 217 -16.69 -14.52 -29.62
CA VAL A 217 -17.05 -13.56 -30.64
C VAL A 217 -16.69 -12.14 -30.18
N GLN A 218 -16.01 -11.42 -31.05
CA GLN A 218 -15.70 -10.01 -30.92
C GLN A 218 -16.76 -9.20 -31.65
N ILE A 219 -17.56 -8.44 -30.92
CA ILE A 219 -18.66 -7.66 -31.47
C ILE A 219 -18.30 -6.17 -31.47
N MET A 220 -18.42 -5.53 -32.63
CA MET A 220 -18.37 -4.08 -32.74
C MET A 220 -19.71 -3.50 -32.31
N TYR A 221 -19.67 -2.59 -31.33
CA TYR A 221 -20.85 -1.83 -30.91
C TYR A 221 -20.86 -0.44 -31.56
N LYS A 222 -21.98 0.26 -31.41
CA LYS A 222 -22.20 1.61 -31.95
C LYS A 222 -22.74 2.50 -30.85
N ASN A 223 -22.40 3.79 -30.90
CA ASN A 223 -23.09 4.77 -30.06
C ASN A 223 -24.57 4.86 -30.48
N PRO A 224 -25.49 5.07 -29.53
CA PRO A 224 -26.89 5.26 -29.85
C PRO A 224 -27.10 6.56 -30.64
N ASP A 225 -28.08 6.55 -31.56
CA ASP A 225 -28.36 7.71 -32.42
C ASP A 225 -28.68 8.99 -31.63
N SER A 226 -29.25 8.86 -30.43
CA SER A 226 -29.49 9.97 -29.50
C SER A 226 -28.19 10.62 -29.01
N LEU A 227 -27.17 9.84 -28.67
CA LEU A 227 -25.85 10.34 -28.25
C LEU A 227 -25.10 10.98 -29.43
N VAL A 228 -25.21 10.38 -30.63
CA VAL A 228 -24.64 10.94 -31.86
C VAL A 228 -25.27 12.29 -32.21
N ALA A 229 -26.58 12.43 -32.05
CA ALA A 229 -27.29 13.68 -32.27
C ALA A 229 -26.88 14.77 -31.26
N ARG A 230 -26.74 14.42 -29.97
CA ARG A 230 -26.23 15.34 -28.94
C ARG A 230 -24.81 15.81 -29.25
N ALA A 231 -23.91 14.87 -29.58
CA ALA A 231 -22.54 15.18 -29.95
C ALA A 231 -22.46 16.14 -31.16
N ALA A 232 -23.24 15.89 -32.21
CA ALA A 232 -23.29 16.76 -33.38
C ALA A 232 -23.83 18.17 -33.04
N ALA A 233 -24.85 18.26 -32.18
CA ALA A 233 -25.40 19.55 -31.76
C ALA A 233 -24.37 20.41 -31.02
N VAL A 234 -23.67 19.82 -30.04
CA VAL A 234 -22.70 20.52 -29.20
C VAL A 234 -21.45 20.92 -29.99
N LEU A 235 -20.97 20.04 -30.88
CA LEU A 235 -19.85 20.31 -31.78
C LEU A 235 -20.23 21.18 -33.00
N ARG A 236 -21.51 21.52 -33.16
CA ARG A 236 -22.06 22.28 -34.29
C ARG A 236 -21.73 21.65 -35.64
N LEU A 237 -21.83 20.32 -35.73
CA LEU A 237 -21.55 19.54 -36.94
C LEU A 237 -22.85 19.12 -37.63
N ASP A 238 -22.82 19.09 -38.96
CA ASP A 238 -23.85 18.43 -39.77
C ASP A 238 -23.47 16.95 -39.95
N LEU A 239 -24.36 16.06 -39.51
CA LEU A 239 -24.16 14.61 -39.51
C LEU A 239 -23.97 14.02 -40.91
N ASP A 240 -24.54 14.67 -41.93
CA ASP A 240 -24.49 14.18 -43.31
C ASP A 240 -23.30 14.76 -44.08
N THR A 241 -22.52 15.64 -43.44
CA THR A 241 -21.25 16.13 -43.98
C THR A 241 -20.25 14.99 -44.10
N VAL A 242 -19.56 14.93 -45.26
CA VAL A 242 -18.51 13.95 -45.52
C VAL A 242 -17.15 14.57 -45.22
N VAL A 243 -16.35 13.86 -44.44
CA VAL A 243 -15.01 14.27 -44.02
C VAL A 243 -13.97 13.25 -44.46
N GLN A 244 -12.77 13.71 -44.79
CA GLN A 244 -11.59 12.87 -44.92
C GLN A 244 -10.54 13.34 -43.93
N MET A 245 -9.94 12.37 -43.23
CA MET A 245 -8.92 12.63 -42.22
C MET A 245 -7.56 12.34 -42.81
N GLN A 246 -6.69 13.34 -42.86
CA GLN A 246 -5.29 13.15 -43.23
C GLN A 246 -4.45 13.18 -41.94
N PRO A 247 -3.72 12.10 -41.62
CA PRO A 247 -2.81 12.12 -40.48
C PRO A 247 -1.75 13.20 -40.70
N LEU A 248 -1.52 14.03 -39.69
CA LEU A 248 -0.48 15.08 -39.73
C LEU A 248 0.92 14.50 -39.53
N GLU A 249 1.03 13.25 -39.08
CA GLU A 249 2.28 12.57 -38.76
C GLU A 249 2.31 11.14 -39.28
N ASP A 250 3.49 10.69 -39.71
CA ASP A 250 3.74 9.30 -40.08
C ASP A 250 3.73 8.39 -38.85
N GLY A 251 3.13 7.20 -38.96
CA GLY A 251 3.12 6.20 -37.88
C GLY A 251 1.93 6.27 -36.92
N LEU A 252 0.96 7.16 -37.14
CA LEU A 252 -0.31 7.12 -36.40
C LEU A 252 -1.04 5.78 -36.65
N PRO A 253 -1.71 5.19 -35.64
CA PRO A 253 -2.48 3.97 -35.82
C PRO A 253 -3.52 4.16 -36.91
N LYS A 254 -3.71 3.13 -37.74
CA LYS A 254 -4.74 3.10 -38.77
C LYS A 254 -6.13 2.81 -38.17
N THR A 255 -6.45 3.44 -37.04
CA THR A 255 -7.73 3.31 -36.32
C THR A 255 -8.85 4.05 -37.02
N PHE A 256 -8.54 5.17 -37.68
CA PHE A 256 -9.49 5.93 -38.48
C PHE A 256 -9.29 5.67 -39.97
N PRO A 257 -10.36 5.70 -40.78
CA PRO A 257 -10.28 5.57 -42.23
C PRO A 257 -9.62 6.83 -42.81
N THR A 258 -8.32 6.75 -43.08
CA THR A 258 -7.53 7.86 -43.64
C THR A 258 -7.48 7.84 -45.17
N THR A 259 -7.73 6.68 -45.77
CA THR A 259 -7.69 6.46 -47.23
C THR A 259 -9.05 6.61 -47.91
N ALA A 260 -10.14 6.64 -47.15
CA ALA A 260 -11.50 6.78 -47.66
C ALA A 260 -12.27 7.87 -46.87
N PRO A 261 -13.09 8.69 -47.54
CA PRO A 261 -13.96 9.64 -46.85
C PRO A 261 -15.02 8.92 -45.99
N VAL A 262 -15.56 9.59 -44.97
CA VAL A 262 -16.64 9.07 -44.12
C VAL A 262 -17.59 10.19 -43.72
N THR A 263 -18.85 9.89 -43.43
CA THR A 263 -19.76 10.89 -42.85
C THR A 263 -19.41 11.19 -41.40
N VAL A 264 -19.69 12.41 -40.94
CA VAL A 264 -19.59 12.77 -39.51
C VAL A 264 -20.42 11.81 -38.66
N ARG A 265 -21.61 11.42 -39.14
CA ARG A 265 -22.45 10.40 -38.49
C ARG A 265 -21.71 9.08 -38.29
N ALA A 266 -21.06 8.55 -39.33
CA ALA A 266 -20.32 7.30 -39.22
C ALA A 266 -19.16 7.44 -38.24
N LEU A 267 -18.42 8.55 -38.28
CA LEU A 267 -17.31 8.83 -37.37
C LEU A 267 -17.73 8.83 -35.89
N LEU A 268 -18.77 9.61 -35.56
CA LEU A 268 -19.30 9.70 -34.20
C LEU A 268 -19.98 8.42 -33.74
N ARG A 269 -20.63 7.67 -34.64
CA ARG A 269 -21.39 6.46 -34.28
C ARG A 269 -20.52 5.21 -34.16
N ASP A 270 -19.60 5.04 -35.10
CA ASP A 270 -18.94 3.75 -35.36
C ASP A 270 -17.45 3.75 -34.97
N TYR A 271 -16.82 4.92 -34.80
CA TYR A 271 -15.37 5.00 -34.57
C TYR A 271 -14.97 5.59 -33.23
N LEU A 272 -15.69 6.58 -32.68
CA LEU A 272 -15.32 7.25 -31.43
C LEU A 272 -16.14 6.70 -30.25
N ASP A 273 -15.50 6.37 -29.13
CA ASP A 273 -16.23 6.01 -27.91
C ASP A 273 -16.69 7.30 -27.20
N LEU A 274 -17.97 7.63 -27.36
CA LEU A 274 -18.60 8.79 -26.76
C LEU A 274 -19.27 8.47 -25.42
N SER A 275 -19.33 7.18 -25.06
CA SER A 275 -20.07 6.70 -23.90
C SER A 275 -19.19 6.54 -22.66
N SER A 276 -17.87 6.43 -22.85
CA SER A 276 -16.90 6.39 -21.77
C SER A 276 -16.71 7.77 -21.11
N PRO A 277 -16.42 7.79 -19.80
CA PRO A 277 -15.97 9.02 -19.14
C PRO A 277 -14.72 9.62 -19.79
N PRO A 278 -14.63 10.95 -19.92
CA PRO A 278 -13.43 11.60 -20.44
C PRO A 278 -12.26 11.39 -19.48
N SER A 279 -11.06 11.16 -20.00
CA SER A 279 -9.88 11.03 -19.14
C SER A 279 -9.51 12.39 -18.53
N ARG A 280 -8.85 12.37 -17.36
CA ARG A 280 -8.35 13.60 -16.70
C ARG A 280 -7.43 14.41 -17.61
N SER A 281 -6.56 13.74 -18.36
CA SER A 281 -5.67 14.35 -19.36
C SER A 281 -6.43 15.04 -20.49
N PHE A 282 -7.59 14.49 -20.86
CA PHE A 282 -8.49 15.12 -21.80
C PHE A 282 -9.21 16.33 -21.19
N LEU A 283 -9.69 16.23 -19.95
CA LEU A 283 -10.31 17.34 -19.21
C LEU A 283 -9.35 18.54 -19.02
N GLU A 284 -8.09 18.28 -18.67
CA GLU A 284 -7.07 19.32 -18.59
C GLU A 284 -6.85 19.99 -19.95
N GLY A 285 -6.80 19.19 -21.01
CA GLY A 285 -6.71 19.72 -22.38
C GLY A 285 -7.93 20.57 -22.78
N LEU A 286 -9.15 20.17 -22.37
CA LEU A 286 -10.36 20.97 -22.59
C LEU A 286 -10.33 22.29 -21.80
N SER A 287 -9.75 22.30 -20.60
CA SER A 287 -9.56 23.53 -19.82
C SER A 287 -8.73 24.58 -20.57
N ALA A 288 -7.75 24.14 -21.37
CA ALA A 288 -6.93 25.04 -22.18
C ALA A 288 -7.66 25.58 -23.42
N LEU A 289 -8.74 24.92 -23.85
CA LEU A 289 -9.62 25.37 -24.94
C LEU A 289 -10.83 26.16 -24.45
N CYS A 290 -10.90 26.43 -23.15
CA CYS A 290 -12.02 27.08 -22.50
C CYS A 290 -11.73 28.59 -22.33
N PRO A 291 -12.44 29.48 -23.04
CA PRO A 291 -12.24 30.93 -22.93
C PRO A 291 -12.82 31.50 -21.62
N ASP A 292 -13.82 30.84 -21.04
CA ASP A 292 -14.39 31.24 -19.76
C ASP A 292 -13.46 30.78 -18.61
N PRO A 293 -12.97 31.70 -17.78
CA PRO A 293 -11.99 31.38 -16.75
C PRO A 293 -12.55 30.49 -15.62
N ASP A 294 -13.85 30.55 -15.33
CA ASP A 294 -14.48 29.78 -14.26
C ASP A 294 -14.71 28.33 -14.73
N GLU A 295 -15.21 28.14 -15.96
CA GLU A 295 -15.32 26.82 -16.58
C GLU A 295 -13.93 26.17 -16.75
N ALA A 296 -12.92 26.94 -17.19
CA ALA A 296 -11.55 26.47 -17.32
C ALA A 296 -10.98 26.02 -15.97
N ALA A 297 -11.18 26.82 -14.91
CA ALA A 297 -10.73 26.48 -13.56
C ALA A 297 -11.45 25.24 -13.02
N TYR A 298 -12.75 25.07 -13.29
CA TYR A 298 -13.49 23.89 -12.89
C TYR A 298 -12.96 22.62 -13.57
N LEU A 299 -12.76 22.64 -14.89
CA LEU A 299 -12.21 21.51 -15.64
C LEU A 299 -10.79 21.17 -15.21
N GLN A 300 -9.98 22.20 -14.95
CA GLN A 300 -8.62 22.04 -14.44
C GLN A 300 -8.63 21.39 -13.06
N ASN A 301 -9.46 21.87 -12.13
CA ASN A 301 -9.61 21.27 -10.81
C ASN A 301 -10.10 19.81 -10.92
N LEU A 302 -11.11 19.56 -11.75
CA LEU A 302 -11.63 18.21 -11.99
C LEU A 302 -10.58 17.26 -12.58
N ALA A 303 -9.65 17.77 -13.40
CA ALA A 303 -8.54 17.00 -13.95
C ALA A 303 -7.42 16.76 -12.93
N GLU A 304 -7.05 17.78 -12.15
CA GLU A 304 -5.88 17.79 -11.27
C GLU A 304 -6.15 17.26 -9.86
N ASP A 305 -7.40 17.30 -9.37
CA ASP A 305 -7.74 16.84 -8.04
C ASP A 305 -7.62 15.32 -7.97
N MET A 306 -6.55 14.84 -7.34
CA MET A 306 -6.27 13.41 -7.13
C MET A 306 -6.69 12.93 -5.73
N ALA A 307 -7.38 13.76 -4.93
CA ALA A 307 -7.83 13.38 -3.59
C ALA A 307 -8.80 12.20 -3.63
N VAL A 308 -8.73 11.29 -2.64
CA VAL A 308 -9.67 10.17 -2.56
C VAL A 308 -11.10 10.72 -2.38
N GLY A 309 -12.04 10.31 -3.24
CA GLY A 309 -13.42 10.81 -3.19
C GLY A 309 -13.65 12.18 -3.86
N ASN A 310 -12.67 12.66 -4.63
CA ASN A 310 -12.78 13.88 -5.42
C ASN A 310 -13.98 13.88 -6.39
N LEU A 311 -14.27 15.05 -6.95
CA LEU A 311 -15.43 15.25 -7.82
C LEU A 311 -15.41 14.34 -9.06
N TYR A 312 -14.24 14.12 -9.66
CA TYR A 312 -14.10 13.18 -10.79
C TYR A 312 -14.45 11.75 -10.37
N MET A 313 -14.03 11.32 -9.16
CA MET A 313 -14.39 10.01 -8.61
C MET A 313 -15.89 9.85 -8.38
N ARG A 314 -16.63 10.90 -8.01
CA ARG A 314 -18.10 10.81 -7.92
C ARG A 314 -18.74 10.48 -9.25
N PHE A 315 -18.16 10.96 -10.35
CA PHE A 315 -18.66 10.70 -11.68
C PHE A 315 -18.29 9.28 -12.19
N VAL A 316 -17.10 8.79 -11.86
CA VAL A 316 -16.59 7.52 -12.42
C VAL A 316 -16.74 6.29 -11.51
N SER A 317 -16.97 6.48 -10.20
CA SER A 317 -17.11 5.38 -9.22
C SER A 317 -18.47 4.69 -9.32
N GLY A 318 -18.49 3.35 -9.23
CA GLY A 318 -19.70 2.58 -9.46
C GLY A 318 -20.68 2.54 -8.28
N GLY A 319 -21.89 3.07 -8.47
CA GLY A 319 -23.05 2.91 -7.58
C GLY A 319 -24.38 2.84 -8.36
N MET A 320 -25.49 2.61 -7.65
CA MET A 320 -26.85 2.50 -8.19
C MET A 320 -27.40 3.87 -8.69
N LEU A 321 -26.81 4.95 -8.17
CA LEU A 321 -27.04 6.34 -8.55
C LEU A 321 -25.74 6.89 -9.15
N ARG A 322 -25.80 7.44 -10.37
CA ARG A 322 -24.67 8.13 -11.01
C ARG A 322 -25.12 9.41 -11.70
N GLU A 323 -24.24 10.40 -11.73
CA GLU A 323 -24.38 11.54 -12.62
C GLU A 323 -23.89 11.15 -14.03
N PRO A 324 -24.60 11.50 -15.11
CA PRO A 324 -24.07 11.37 -16.47
C PRO A 324 -22.75 12.14 -16.58
N PHE A 325 -21.71 11.44 -17.00
CA PHE A 325 -20.37 12.04 -17.12
C PHE A 325 -19.61 11.42 -18.29
N THR A 326 -20.09 11.74 -19.49
CA THR A 326 -19.39 11.51 -20.76
C THR A 326 -18.74 12.81 -21.22
N LEU A 327 -17.90 12.74 -22.26
CA LEU A 327 -17.42 13.94 -22.94
C LEU A 327 -18.58 14.86 -23.34
N ILE A 328 -19.66 14.29 -23.87
CA ILE A 328 -20.77 15.09 -24.38
C ILE A 328 -21.48 15.81 -23.23
N ASP A 329 -21.63 15.17 -22.08
CA ASP A 329 -22.18 15.82 -20.87
C ASP A 329 -21.27 16.99 -20.42
N VAL A 330 -19.95 16.81 -20.44
CA VAL A 330 -18.98 17.88 -20.11
C VAL A 330 -19.10 19.06 -21.08
N LEU A 331 -19.22 18.82 -22.38
CA LEU A 331 -19.35 19.90 -23.37
C LEU A 331 -20.72 20.60 -23.31
N GLU A 332 -21.77 19.91 -22.83
CA GLU A 332 -23.09 20.52 -22.59
C GLU A 332 -23.11 21.37 -21.30
N ASP A 333 -22.48 20.89 -20.23
CA ASP A 333 -22.39 21.60 -18.95
C ASP A 333 -21.40 22.80 -19.02
N HIS A 334 -20.46 22.80 -19.98
CA HIS A 334 -19.44 23.85 -20.19
C HIS A 334 -19.42 24.35 -21.65
N PRO A 335 -20.43 25.13 -22.08
CA PRO A 335 -20.61 25.51 -23.49
C PRO A 335 -19.58 26.52 -24.01
N SER A 336 -18.72 27.10 -23.16
CA SER A 336 -17.68 28.02 -23.62
C SER A 336 -16.53 27.31 -24.32
N ILE A 337 -16.32 26.01 -24.07
CA ILE A 337 -15.22 25.22 -24.61
C ILE A 337 -15.22 25.29 -26.15
N GLU A 338 -14.12 25.77 -26.74
CA GLU A 338 -13.95 25.85 -28.19
C GLU A 338 -13.31 24.57 -28.77
N VAL A 339 -14.00 23.44 -28.65
CA VAL A 339 -13.55 22.16 -29.20
C VAL A 339 -14.04 21.95 -30.64
N LYS A 340 -13.26 21.24 -31.44
CA LYS A 340 -13.56 20.91 -32.85
C LYS A 340 -13.35 19.42 -33.09
N LEU A 341 -13.84 18.91 -34.22
CA LEU A 341 -13.77 17.48 -34.56
C LEU A 341 -12.33 16.95 -34.61
N ASP A 342 -11.40 17.73 -35.12
CA ASP A 342 -9.96 17.42 -35.18
C ASP A 342 -9.31 17.28 -33.80
N HIS A 343 -9.78 18.01 -32.78
CA HIS A 343 -9.38 17.81 -31.38
C HIS A 343 -9.88 16.49 -30.80
N LEU A 344 -10.99 15.93 -31.29
CA LEU A 344 -11.48 14.63 -30.81
C LEU A 344 -10.69 13.47 -31.43
N LEU A 345 -10.26 13.63 -32.68
CA LEU A 345 -9.54 12.62 -33.43
C LEU A 345 -8.14 12.39 -32.86
N GLY A 346 -7.97 11.25 -32.19
CA GLY A 346 -6.70 10.85 -31.56
C GLY A 346 -6.64 11.16 -30.06
N ASN A 347 -7.54 12.00 -29.53
CA ASN A 347 -7.64 12.26 -28.08
C ASN A 347 -8.81 11.52 -27.42
N VAL A 348 -9.88 11.23 -28.17
CA VAL A 348 -10.97 10.33 -27.73
C VAL A 348 -10.64 8.91 -28.18
N ARG A 349 -10.87 7.93 -27.29
CA ARG A 349 -10.60 6.53 -27.58
C ARG A 349 -11.47 6.03 -28.73
N PRO A 350 -10.93 5.21 -29.65
CA PRO A 350 -11.75 4.57 -30.65
C PRO A 350 -12.61 3.46 -30.02
N ILE A 351 -13.76 3.18 -30.62
CA ILE A 351 -14.58 2.01 -30.26
C ILE A 351 -13.77 0.74 -30.50
N THR A 352 -13.61 -0.08 -29.46
CA THR A 352 -12.96 -1.39 -29.54
C THR A 352 -14.00 -2.52 -29.55
N PRO A 353 -13.78 -3.62 -30.29
CA PRO A 353 -14.65 -4.79 -30.24
C PRO A 353 -14.77 -5.34 -28.82
N ARG A 354 -15.98 -5.74 -28.40
CA ARG A 354 -16.21 -6.39 -27.11
C ARG A 354 -16.24 -7.91 -27.27
N TYR A 355 -15.52 -8.61 -26.40
CA TYR A 355 -15.45 -10.07 -26.38
C TYR A 355 -16.62 -10.67 -25.59
N TYR A 356 -17.20 -11.73 -26.14
CA TYR A 356 -18.20 -12.56 -25.49
C TYR A 356 -17.89 -14.04 -25.74
N SER A 357 -18.00 -14.89 -24.72
CA SER A 357 -17.90 -16.35 -24.88
C SER A 357 -19.11 -16.85 -25.69
N ILE A 358 -18.86 -17.68 -26.69
CA ILE A 358 -19.94 -18.28 -27.49
C ILE A 358 -20.64 -19.31 -26.61
N CYS A 359 -21.95 -19.13 -26.45
CA CYS A 359 -22.86 -19.85 -25.57
C CYS A 359 -23.46 -21.11 -26.22
N SER A 360 -22.91 -21.55 -27.36
CA SER A 360 -23.40 -22.70 -28.14
C SER A 360 -22.27 -23.59 -28.63
N SER A 361 -22.57 -24.85 -28.94
CA SER A 361 -21.64 -25.76 -29.63
C SER A 361 -21.89 -25.77 -31.14
N HIS A 362 -20.80 -25.73 -31.92
CA HIS A 362 -20.83 -25.89 -33.37
C HIS A 362 -21.38 -27.25 -33.84
N LEU A 363 -21.39 -28.28 -32.98
CA LEU A 363 -21.99 -29.58 -33.29
C LEU A 363 -23.53 -29.53 -33.27
N GLU A 364 -24.10 -28.69 -32.40
CA GLU A 364 -25.55 -28.48 -32.32
C GLU A 364 -26.00 -27.40 -33.30
N ARG A 365 -25.22 -26.31 -33.41
CA ARG A 365 -25.53 -25.13 -34.23
C ARG A 365 -24.38 -24.79 -35.16
N PRO A 366 -24.21 -25.52 -36.28
CA PRO A 366 -23.07 -25.31 -37.18
C PRO A 366 -23.12 -23.97 -37.94
N THR A 367 -24.31 -23.40 -38.13
CA THR A 367 -24.53 -22.17 -38.91
C THR A 367 -24.92 -20.97 -38.04
N GLN A 368 -24.98 -21.13 -36.71
CA GLN A 368 -25.42 -20.10 -35.78
C GLN A 368 -24.54 -20.07 -34.54
N ILE A 369 -24.36 -18.87 -33.97
CA ILE A 369 -23.76 -18.70 -32.64
C ILE A 369 -24.78 -18.11 -31.68
N GLN A 370 -24.64 -18.45 -30.41
CA GLN A 370 -25.41 -17.81 -29.34
C GLN A 370 -24.49 -17.06 -28.39
N VAL A 371 -24.95 -15.94 -27.84
CA VAL A 371 -24.22 -15.14 -26.86
C VAL A 371 -25.13 -14.83 -25.69
N CYS A 372 -24.68 -15.15 -24.48
CA CYS A 372 -25.36 -14.77 -23.24
C CYS A 372 -24.67 -13.54 -22.65
N TYR A 373 -25.41 -12.45 -22.44
CA TYR A 373 -24.85 -11.21 -21.93
C TYR A 373 -25.83 -10.51 -20.99
N MET A 374 -25.27 -9.85 -19.97
CA MET A 374 -26.00 -9.09 -18.98
C MET A 374 -25.86 -7.59 -19.27
N VAL A 375 -26.94 -6.84 -19.13
CA VAL A 375 -26.95 -5.39 -19.23
C VAL A 375 -26.88 -4.81 -17.83
N ASP A 376 -25.79 -4.10 -17.53
CA ASP A 376 -25.70 -3.28 -16.31
C ASP A 376 -26.49 -1.99 -16.53
N GLN A 377 -27.38 -1.66 -15.59
CA GLN A 377 -28.27 -0.50 -15.66
C GLN A 377 -28.11 0.37 -14.43
N TRP A 378 -28.12 1.67 -14.61
CA TRP A 378 -28.10 2.64 -13.52
C TRP A 378 -28.99 3.84 -13.84
N TYR A 379 -29.43 4.53 -12.79
CA TYR A 379 -30.32 5.67 -12.91
C TYR A 379 -29.54 6.97 -12.75
N CYS A 380 -29.88 7.94 -13.60
CA CYS A 380 -29.32 9.27 -13.54
C CYS A 380 -29.79 9.99 -12.26
N THR A 381 -28.88 10.59 -11.51
CA THR A 381 -29.21 11.38 -10.31
C THR A 381 -29.88 12.72 -10.65
N LYS A 382 -29.51 13.35 -11.78
CA LYS A 382 -30.14 14.59 -12.27
C LYS A 382 -31.59 14.34 -12.72
N ASP A 383 -31.87 13.15 -13.26
CA ASP A 383 -33.20 12.71 -13.68
C ASP A 383 -33.36 11.19 -13.46
N PRO A 384 -34.01 10.77 -12.35
CA PRO A 384 -34.22 9.36 -12.02
C PRO A 384 -35.02 8.56 -13.05
N THR A 385 -35.66 9.20 -14.03
CA THR A 385 -36.35 8.50 -15.12
C THR A 385 -35.42 8.10 -16.27
N THR A 386 -34.23 8.70 -16.34
CA THR A 386 -33.21 8.38 -17.33
C THR A 386 -32.40 7.15 -16.88
N VAL A 387 -32.51 6.07 -17.65
CA VAL A 387 -31.73 4.84 -17.47
C VAL A 387 -30.51 4.87 -18.38
N ILE A 388 -29.34 4.64 -17.79
CA ILE A 388 -28.08 4.57 -18.50
C ILE A 388 -27.63 3.09 -18.51
N GLN A 389 -27.07 2.66 -19.64
CA GLN A 389 -26.65 1.29 -19.87
C GLN A 389 -25.20 1.24 -20.34
N GLY A 390 -24.50 0.12 -20.11
CA GLY A 390 -23.17 -0.08 -20.68
C GLY A 390 -23.20 -0.07 -22.22
N ALA A 391 -22.25 0.60 -22.87
CA ALA A 391 -22.31 0.89 -24.32
C ALA A 391 -22.51 -0.37 -25.20
N ALA A 392 -21.69 -1.41 -25.01
CA ALA A 392 -21.80 -2.64 -25.79
C ALA A 392 -23.04 -3.47 -25.45
N ALA A 393 -23.32 -3.68 -24.17
CA ALA A 393 -24.48 -4.48 -23.74
C ALA A 393 -25.81 -3.79 -24.05
N GLY A 394 -25.89 -2.46 -23.90
CA GLY A 394 -27.03 -1.65 -24.30
C GLY A 394 -27.22 -1.64 -25.83
N PHE A 395 -26.13 -1.57 -26.61
CA PHE A 395 -26.20 -1.76 -28.06
C PHE A 395 -26.80 -3.12 -28.42
N LEU A 396 -26.34 -4.21 -27.80
CA LEU A 396 -26.88 -5.55 -28.05
C LEU A 396 -28.35 -5.67 -27.63
N ALA A 397 -28.72 -5.13 -26.47
CA ALA A 397 -30.10 -5.18 -25.95
C ALA A 397 -31.10 -4.44 -26.85
N ALA A 398 -30.65 -3.43 -27.59
CA ALA A 398 -31.46 -2.70 -28.56
C ALA A 398 -31.65 -3.45 -29.90
N GLN A 399 -30.95 -4.56 -30.14
CA GLN A 399 -31.05 -5.28 -31.41
C GLN A 399 -32.31 -6.17 -31.47
N VAL A 400 -32.92 -6.20 -32.65
CA VAL A 400 -34.14 -6.95 -32.97
C VAL A 400 -33.86 -8.00 -34.07
N PRO A 401 -34.69 -9.05 -34.20
CA PRO A 401 -34.58 -10.01 -35.30
C PRO A 401 -34.49 -9.32 -36.68
N GLY A 402 -33.54 -9.76 -37.50
CA GLY A 402 -33.22 -9.19 -38.82
C GLY A 402 -32.18 -8.06 -38.81
N ALA A 403 -31.79 -7.53 -37.63
CA ALA A 403 -30.71 -6.56 -37.52
C ALA A 403 -29.35 -7.20 -37.89
N THR A 404 -28.39 -6.37 -38.33
CA THR A 404 -27.03 -6.82 -38.66
C THR A 404 -26.00 -6.30 -37.66
N ILE A 405 -25.19 -7.22 -37.13
CA ILE A 405 -24.12 -6.96 -36.17
C ILE A 405 -22.78 -7.28 -36.83
N THR A 406 -21.83 -6.37 -36.66
CA THR A 406 -20.46 -6.58 -37.13
C THR A 406 -19.67 -7.33 -36.10
N ALA A 407 -19.19 -8.51 -36.46
CA ALA A 407 -18.45 -9.35 -35.54
C ALA A 407 -17.35 -10.19 -36.23
N LYS A 408 -16.46 -10.72 -35.40
CA LYS A 408 -15.42 -11.69 -35.79
C LYS A 408 -15.36 -12.80 -34.75
N THR A 409 -15.16 -14.04 -35.17
CA THR A 409 -14.88 -15.16 -34.26
C THR A 409 -13.37 -15.20 -33.95
N SER A 410 -13.04 -15.50 -32.71
CA SER A 410 -11.66 -15.72 -32.26
C SER A 410 -11.56 -17.00 -31.45
N HIS A 411 -10.40 -17.64 -31.55
CA HIS A 411 -10.18 -18.90 -30.82
C HIS A 411 -10.21 -18.67 -29.32
N GLY A 412 -10.88 -19.60 -28.63
CA GLY A 412 -10.92 -19.67 -27.18
C GLY A 412 -9.56 -19.98 -26.55
N TYR A 413 -9.41 -19.62 -25.28
CA TYR A 413 -8.23 -19.96 -24.48
C TYR A 413 -8.36 -21.33 -23.81
N PHE A 414 -9.59 -21.84 -23.65
CA PHE A 414 -9.84 -23.12 -23.04
C PHE A 414 -9.54 -24.30 -23.96
N LYS A 415 -8.76 -25.24 -23.44
CA LYS A 415 -8.49 -26.55 -24.03
C LYS A 415 -9.48 -27.55 -23.46
N ILE A 416 -10.56 -27.78 -24.20
CA ILE A 416 -11.58 -28.77 -23.85
C ILE A 416 -11.02 -30.18 -24.10
N PRO A 417 -11.13 -31.13 -23.15
CA PRO A 417 -10.73 -32.52 -23.37
C PRO A 417 -11.57 -33.19 -24.46
N ASP A 418 -10.92 -33.87 -25.41
CA ASP A 418 -11.60 -34.60 -26.50
C ASP A 418 -12.39 -35.83 -26.01
N SER A 419 -11.97 -36.43 -24.90
CA SER A 419 -12.57 -37.64 -24.33
C SER A 419 -13.65 -37.33 -23.30
N LEU A 420 -14.82 -37.97 -23.44
CA LEU A 420 -15.91 -37.88 -22.48
C LEU A 420 -15.58 -38.52 -21.11
N TYR A 421 -14.55 -39.36 -21.03
CA TYR A 421 -14.13 -40.00 -19.79
C TYR A 421 -13.38 -39.05 -18.83
N VAL A 422 -12.72 -37.99 -19.36
CA VAL A 422 -11.93 -37.06 -18.54
C VAL A 422 -12.88 -36.30 -17.60
N PRO A 423 -12.68 -36.37 -16.26
CA PRO A 423 -13.51 -35.65 -15.30
C PRO A 423 -13.36 -34.12 -15.46
N ILE A 424 -14.45 -33.38 -15.26
CA ILE A 424 -14.43 -31.92 -15.33
C ILE A 424 -15.07 -31.33 -14.08
N ILE A 425 -14.32 -30.46 -13.38
CA ILE A 425 -14.87 -29.57 -12.36
C ILE A 425 -15.05 -28.19 -13.00
N GLY A 426 -16.28 -27.68 -12.97
CA GLY A 426 -16.64 -26.37 -13.48
C GLY A 426 -17.08 -25.42 -12.38
N VAL A 427 -16.62 -24.17 -12.45
CA VAL A 427 -17.17 -23.05 -11.67
C VAL A 427 -17.70 -21.99 -12.63
N ALA A 428 -18.99 -21.71 -12.55
CA ALA A 428 -19.66 -20.66 -13.34
C ALA A 428 -20.20 -19.56 -12.41
N LEU A 429 -20.01 -18.28 -12.74
CA LEU A 429 -20.67 -17.16 -12.05
C LEU A 429 -21.51 -16.33 -13.03
N GLY A 430 -22.82 -16.25 -12.78
CA GLY A 430 -23.75 -15.50 -13.63
C GLY A 430 -23.63 -15.90 -15.11
N THR A 431 -23.33 -14.93 -16.00
CA THR A 431 -23.16 -15.19 -17.45
C THR A 431 -21.97 -16.09 -17.79
N GLY A 432 -21.08 -16.39 -16.84
CA GLY A 432 -20.02 -17.40 -17.01
C GLY A 432 -20.56 -18.80 -17.32
N ILE A 433 -21.86 -19.05 -17.09
CA ILE A 433 -22.55 -20.26 -17.54
C ILE A 433 -22.48 -20.48 -19.06
N ALA A 434 -22.22 -19.43 -19.86
CA ALA A 434 -22.19 -19.50 -21.32
C ALA A 434 -21.22 -20.56 -21.85
N PHE A 435 -20.00 -20.60 -21.30
CA PHE A 435 -19.00 -21.60 -21.67
C PHE A 435 -19.48 -23.02 -21.32
N PHE A 436 -19.99 -23.22 -20.11
CA PHE A 436 -20.44 -24.53 -19.65
C PHE A 436 -21.65 -25.05 -20.42
N ARG A 437 -22.56 -24.15 -20.83
CA ARG A 437 -23.66 -24.49 -21.72
C ARG A 437 -23.13 -25.00 -23.07
N ALA A 438 -22.19 -24.27 -23.70
CA ALA A 438 -21.56 -24.71 -24.95
C ALA A 438 -20.80 -26.05 -24.79
N LEU A 439 -20.12 -26.24 -23.66
CA LEU A 439 -19.43 -27.49 -23.33
C LEU A 439 -20.40 -28.67 -23.17
N LEU A 440 -21.51 -28.49 -22.46
CA LEU A 440 -22.52 -29.52 -22.26
C LEU A 440 -23.21 -29.88 -23.58
N GLN A 441 -23.55 -28.91 -24.42
CA GLN A 441 -24.04 -29.15 -25.79
C GLN A 441 -23.05 -29.95 -26.63
N HIS A 442 -21.75 -29.62 -26.52
CA HIS A 442 -20.69 -30.34 -27.23
C HIS A 442 -20.57 -31.79 -26.77
N ARG A 443 -20.58 -32.03 -25.45
CA ARG A 443 -20.50 -33.37 -24.87
C ARG A 443 -21.75 -34.20 -25.13
N ALA A 444 -22.94 -33.59 -25.11
CA ALA A 444 -24.19 -34.25 -25.45
C ALA A 444 -24.18 -34.76 -26.91
N ALA A 445 -23.69 -33.96 -27.85
CA ALA A 445 -23.53 -34.37 -29.25
C ALA A 445 -22.53 -35.54 -29.39
N GLN A 446 -21.38 -35.48 -28.71
CA GLN A 446 -20.40 -36.57 -28.69
C GLN A 446 -20.96 -37.85 -28.06
N HIS A 447 -21.76 -37.73 -27.00
CA HIS A 447 -22.39 -38.87 -26.34
C HIS A 447 -23.47 -39.50 -27.24
N ALA A 448 -24.25 -38.69 -27.96
CA ALA A 448 -25.24 -39.18 -28.91
C ALA A 448 -24.59 -39.95 -30.09
N GLU A 449 -23.39 -39.58 -30.51
CA GLU A 449 -22.63 -40.30 -31.54
C GLU A 449 -22.08 -41.66 -31.04
N ASN A 450 -21.77 -41.78 -29.74
CA ASN A 450 -21.30 -43.02 -29.13
C ASN A 450 -21.86 -43.23 -27.71
N PRO A 451 -23.12 -43.67 -27.58
CA PRO A 451 -23.79 -43.78 -26.28
C PRO A 451 -23.15 -44.79 -25.32
N ASP A 452 -22.44 -45.79 -25.87
CA ASP A 452 -21.76 -46.83 -25.09
C ASP A 452 -20.36 -46.41 -24.61
N ALA A 453 -19.87 -45.24 -25.03
CA ALA A 453 -18.57 -44.74 -24.58
C ALA A 453 -18.59 -44.41 -23.08
N PRO A 454 -17.56 -44.78 -22.31
CA PRO A 454 -17.46 -44.40 -20.90
C PRO A 454 -17.36 -42.89 -20.76
N MET A 455 -18.15 -42.33 -19.85
CA MET A 455 -18.31 -40.90 -19.63
C MET A 455 -18.30 -40.57 -18.13
N THR A 456 -17.75 -39.41 -17.81
CA THR A 456 -17.85 -38.78 -16.49
C THR A 456 -18.71 -37.51 -16.60
N PRO A 457 -19.68 -37.28 -15.70
CA PRO A 457 -20.46 -36.04 -15.70
C PRO A 457 -19.56 -34.82 -15.45
N VAL A 458 -19.98 -33.65 -15.93
CA VAL A 458 -19.38 -32.38 -15.55
C VAL A 458 -19.91 -31.98 -14.18
N ARG A 459 -19.04 -31.84 -13.18
CA ARG A 459 -19.45 -31.34 -11.85
C ARG A 459 -19.41 -29.82 -11.85
N LEU A 460 -20.58 -29.18 -11.95
CA LEU A 460 -20.70 -27.74 -12.14
C LEU A 460 -21.20 -27.02 -10.89
N TYR A 461 -20.34 -26.21 -10.29
CA TYR A 461 -20.71 -25.28 -9.24
C TYR A 461 -21.15 -23.95 -9.86
N TYR A 462 -22.45 -23.67 -9.81
CA TYR A 462 -23.03 -22.51 -10.48
C TYR A 462 -23.48 -21.45 -9.47
N GLY A 463 -22.82 -20.29 -9.49
CA GLY A 463 -23.12 -19.15 -8.62
C GLY A 463 -24.06 -18.14 -9.26
N MET A 464 -25.16 -17.86 -8.56
CA MET A 464 -26.18 -16.88 -8.93
C MET A 464 -26.65 -16.08 -7.70
N ARG A 465 -27.43 -15.01 -7.89
CA ARG A 465 -27.98 -14.26 -6.75
C ARG A 465 -29.22 -14.95 -6.19
N HIS A 466 -30.17 -15.24 -7.06
CA HIS A 466 -31.49 -15.73 -6.71
C HIS A 466 -31.94 -16.85 -7.67
N ALA A 467 -32.20 -18.04 -7.14
CA ALA A 467 -32.73 -19.16 -7.93
C ALA A 467 -34.04 -18.81 -8.66
N SER A 468 -34.84 -17.90 -8.07
CA SER A 468 -36.13 -17.47 -8.63
C SER A 468 -36.03 -16.40 -9.73
N LYS A 469 -34.87 -15.73 -9.89
CA LYS A 469 -34.76 -14.56 -10.78
C LYS A 469 -33.67 -14.70 -11.85
N ASP A 470 -32.54 -15.32 -11.52
CA ASP A 470 -31.35 -15.37 -12.39
C ASP A 470 -30.69 -16.75 -12.51
N PHE A 471 -31.47 -17.82 -12.30
CA PHE A 471 -31.05 -19.19 -12.64
C PHE A 471 -31.15 -19.43 -14.17
N LEU A 472 -30.15 -18.94 -14.90
CA LEU A 472 -30.11 -19.04 -16.36
C LEU A 472 -30.10 -20.50 -16.83
N PHE A 473 -30.90 -20.81 -17.86
CA PHE A 473 -30.97 -22.13 -18.53
C PHE A 473 -31.36 -23.30 -17.62
N LYS A 474 -32.12 -23.04 -16.54
CA LYS A 474 -32.49 -24.03 -15.53
C LYS A 474 -33.02 -25.35 -16.11
N ASP A 475 -34.01 -25.29 -17.01
CA ASP A 475 -34.65 -26.50 -17.55
C ASP A 475 -33.69 -27.32 -18.43
N GLU A 476 -32.84 -26.64 -19.21
CA GLU A 476 -31.81 -27.29 -20.05
C GLU A 476 -30.72 -27.94 -19.19
N LEU A 477 -30.28 -27.28 -18.12
CA LEU A 477 -29.29 -27.85 -17.19
C LEU A 477 -29.85 -29.08 -16.46
N HIS A 478 -31.11 -29.07 -16.03
CA HIS A 478 -31.73 -30.26 -15.41
C HIS A 478 -31.89 -31.42 -16.40
N ALA A 479 -32.16 -31.16 -17.68
CA ALA A 479 -32.18 -32.21 -18.69
C ALA A 479 -30.82 -32.92 -18.82
N TYR A 480 -29.70 -32.18 -18.80
CA TYR A 480 -28.36 -32.79 -18.81
C TYR A 480 -28.03 -33.58 -17.55
N GLU A 481 -28.62 -33.21 -16.41
CA GLU A 481 -28.50 -33.97 -15.16
C GLU A 481 -29.25 -35.30 -15.25
N GLU A 482 -30.46 -35.32 -15.85
CA GLU A 482 -31.22 -36.55 -16.13
C GLU A 482 -30.52 -37.48 -17.14
N GLU A 483 -29.79 -36.91 -18.11
CA GLU A 483 -28.97 -37.65 -19.09
C GLU A 483 -27.63 -38.13 -18.52
N GLY A 484 -27.27 -37.76 -17.29
CA GLY A 484 -26.01 -38.13 -16.64
C GLY A 484 -24.77 -37.39 -17.17
N LEU A 485 -24.96 -36.30 -17.92
CA LEU A 485 -23.90 -35.44 -18.46
C LEU A 485 -23.44 -34.37 -17.47
N LEU A 486 -24.29 -34.01 -16.51
CA LEU A 486 -24.08 -32.93 -15.55
C LEU A 486 -24.36 -33.39 -14.13
N GLU A 487 -23.54 -32.95 -13.19
CA GLU A 487 -23.84 -32.95 -11.77
C GLU A 487 -23.88 -31.48 -11.31
N LEU A 488 -25.08 -30.96 -11.04
CA LEU A 488 -25.28 -29.51 -10.85
C LEU A 488 -25.31 -29.13 -9.37
N ILE A 489 -24.46 -28.18 -8.98
CA ILE A 489 -24.39 -27.65 -7.62
C ILE A 489 -24.72 -26.14 -7.64
N PRO A 490 -25.99 -25.75 -7.44
CA PRO A 490 -26.39 -24.35 -7.40
C PRO A 490 -25.94 -23.66 -6.10
N ALA A 491 -25.46 -22.42 -6.22
CA ALA A 491 -25.09 -21.56 -5.12
C ALA A 491 -25.78 -20.19 -5.25
N CYS A 492 -26.81 -19.96 -4.42
CA CYS A 492 -27.63 -18.76 -4.43
C CYS A 492 -27.24 -17.79 -3.31
N SER A 493 -26.47 -16.76 -3.67
CA SER A 493 -25.85 -15.86 -2.69
C SER A 493 -26.82 -14.94 -1.92
N HIS A 494 -28.06 -14.77 -2.40
CA HIS A 494 -29.03 -13.83 -1.82
C HIS A 494 -30.36 -14.49 -1.43
N ASP A 495 -30.49 -15.82 -1.55
CA ASP A 495 -31.73 -16.54 -1.19
C ASP A 495 -31.78 -16.92 0.30
N THR A 496 -30.66 -16.85 1.02
CA THR A 496 -30.59 -17.13 2.46
C THR A 496 -29.79 -16.06 3.19
N ALA A 497 -29.86 -16.05 4.54
CA ALA A 497 -29.04 -15.15 5.35
C ALA A 497 -27.53 -15.47 5.27
N ALA A 498 -27.17 -16.71 4.91
CA ALA A 498 -25.79 -17.09 4.64
C ALA A 498 -25.42 -16.72 3.20
N PHE A 499 -24.24 -16.14 3.00
CA PHE A 499 -23.74 -15.77 1.69
C PHE A 499 -23.16 -17.00 0.95
N VAL A 500 -24.06 -17.79 0.35
CA VAL A 500 -23.71 -19.06 -0.32
C VAL A 500 -23.11 -18.78 -1.70
N THR A 501 -21.90 -19.32 -1.96
CA THR A 501 -21.17 -19.14 -3.22
C THR A 501 -20.62 -20.49 -3.72
N PRO A 502 -20.19 -20.60 -4.99
CA PRO A 502 -19.50 -21.81 -5.44
C PRO A 502 -18.26 -22.14 -4.60
N ALA A 503 -17.54 -21.13 -4.10
CA ALA A 503 -16.44 -21.30 -3.17
C ALA A 503 -16.86 -22.00 -1.86
N THR A 504 -18.01 -21.63 -1.27
CA THR A 504 -18.52 -22.34 -0.07
C THR A 504 -18.99 -23.75 -0.41
N LYS A 505 -19.59 -23.95 -1.60
CA LYS A 505 -20.09 -25.27 -2.05
C LYS A 505 -18.96 -26.26 -2.37
N LEU A 506 -17.82 -25.78 -2.87
CA LEU A 506 -16.64 -26.61 -3.11
C LEU A 506 -16.13 -27.28 -1.82
N ALA A 507 -16.34 -26.66 -0.66
CA ALA A 507 -15.93 -27.20 0.64
C ALA A 507 -16.93 -28.20 1.26
N GLU A 508 -18.17 -28.31 0.76
CA GLU A 508 -19.18 -29.19 1.40
C GLU A 508 -18.95 -30.69 1.12
N HIS A 509 -18.29 -31.03 0.01
CA HIS A 509 -18.04 -32.40 -0.47
C HIS A 509 -16.60 -32.56 -0.97
N PRO A 510 -15.59 -32.42 -0.09
CA PRO A 510 -14.18 -32.44 -0.45
C PRO A 510 -13.75 -33.73 -1.16
N GLU A 511 -14.33 -34.87 -0.76
CA GLU A 511 -14.06 -36.18 -1.33
C GLU A 511 -14.36 -36.24 -2.84
N LYS A 512 -15.39 -35.52 -3.28
CA LYS A 512 -15.76 -35.45 -4.70
C LYS A 512 -14.80 -34.58 -5.52
N VAL A 513 -14.24 -33.54 -4.91
CA VAL A 513 -13.24 -32.69 -5.56
C VAL A 513 -11.95 -33.48 -5.78
N CYS A 514 -11.48 -34.20 -4.76
CA CYS A 514 -10.34 -35.12 -4.87
C CYS A 514 -10.58 -36.20 -5.95
N GLU A 515 -11.73 -36.88 -5.90
CA GLU A 515 -12.09 -37.92 -6.86
C GLU A 515 -11.93 -37.46 -8.32
N TYR A 516 -12.38 -36.24 -8.64
CA TYR A 516 -12.27 -35.71 -10.00
C TYR A 516 -10.82 -35.33 -10.37
N LEU A 517 -10.10 -34.63 -9.49
CA LEU A 517 -8.77 -34.10 -9.80
C LEU A 517 -7.68 -35.18 -9.84
N ASP A 518 -7.76 -36.17 -8.95
CA ASP A 518 -6.83 -37.30 -8.88
C ASP A 518 -6.94 -38.23 -10.10
N ASN A 519 -8.14 -38.36 -10.65
CA ASN A 519 -8.41 -39.15 -11.86
C ASN A 519 -8.13 -38.39 -13.16
N GLY A 520 -7.16 -37.47 -13.13
CA GLY A 520 -6.72 -36.72 -14.32
C GLY A 520 -7.66 -35.60 -14.75
N GLY A 521 -8.58 -35.17 -13.86
CA GLY A 521 -9.59 -34.17 -14.19
C GLY A 521 -9.04 -32.79 -14.52
N VAL A 522 -9.90 -31.99 -15.15
CA VAL A 522 -9.63 -30.60 -15.57
C VAL A 522 -10.56 -29.66 -14.81
N TYR A 523 -9.99 -28.58 -14.28
CA TYR A 523 -10.70 -27.49 -13.63
C TYR A 523 -10.90 -26.32 -14.60
N PHE A 524 -12.16 -25.87 -14.72
CA PHE A 524 -12.53 -24.66 -15.45
C PHE A 524 -13.21 -23.65 -14.52
N TYR A 525 -12.80 -22.40 -14.60
CA TYR A 525 -13.51 -21.26 -14.00
C TYR A 525 -13.95 -20.29 -15.10
N CYS A 526 -15.25 -19.96 -15.17
CA CYS A 526 -15.77 -18.91 -16.02
C CYS A 526 -16.64 -17.94 -15.22
N GLY A 527 -16.27 -16.65 -15.17
CA GLY A 527 -17.03 -15.70 -14.35
C GLY A 527 -16.39 -14.34 -14.15
N ILE A 528 -16.67 -13.74 -13.00
CA ILE A 528 -16.15 -12.41 -12.61
C ILE A 528 -14.63 -12.49 -12.37
N GLY A 529 -13.87 -11.55 -12.91
CA GLY A 529 -12.43 -11.39 -12.70
C GLY A 529 -12.07 -10.74 -11.35
N GLY A 530 -10.83 -10.26 -11.25
CA GLY A 530 -10.31 -9.71 -9.99
C GLY A 530 -10.07 -10.81 -8.96
N VAL A 531 -10.49 -10.60 -7.70
CA VAL A 531 -10.15 -11.48 -6.56
C VAL A 531 -10.90 -12.80 -6.51
N ILE A 532 -11.92 -12.95 -7.35
CA ILE A 532 -12.91 -14.01 -7.21
C ILE A 532 -12.38 -15.41 -7.58
N PRO A 533 -11.62 -15.63 -8.68
CA PRO A 533 -11.08 -16.95 -9.01
C PRO A 533 -10.23 -17.55 -7.88
N ASN A 534 -9.51 -16.69 -7.16
CA ASN A 534 -8.67 -17.06 -6.03
C ASN A 534 -9.41 -17.64 -4.85
N TYR A 535 -10.58 -17.09 -4.51
CA TYR A 535 -11.40 -17.69 -3.45
C TYR A 535 -11.81 -19.11 -3.82
N HIS A 536 -12.02 -19.40 -5.10
CA HIS A 536 -12.34 -20.74 -5.57
C HIS A 536 -11.10 -21.65 -5.56
N GLU A 537 -9.94 -21.14 -5.94
CA GLU A 537 -8.67 -21.86 -5.81
C GLU A 537 -8.39 -22.26 -4.36
N ALA A 538 -8.55 -21.33 -3.42
CA ALA A 538 -8.42 -21.59 -1.99
C ALA A 538 -9.44 -22.63 -1.48
N SER A 539 -10.67 -22.60 -1.98
CA SER A 539 -11.68 -23.61 -1.65
C SER A 539 -11.35 -24.99 -2.21
N VAL A 540 -10.82 -25.09 -3.44
CA VAL A 540 -10.34 -26.37 -3.99
C VAL A 540 -9.16 -26.88 -3.17
N LEU A 541 -8.22 -26.00 -2.80
CA LEU A 541 -7.09 -26.36 -1.94
C LEU A 541 -7.56 -26.92 -0.60
N HIS A 542 -8.53 -26.27 0.03
CA HIS A 542 -9.14 -26.75 1.26
C HIS A 542 -9.82 -28.11 1.07
N ALA A 543 -10.57 -28.28 -0.03
CA ALA A 543 -11.22 -29.54 -0.35
C ALA A 543 -10.20 -30.68 -0.57
N LEU A 544 -9.09 -30.43 -1.25
CA LEU A 544 -8.01 -31.40 -1.41
C LEU A 544 -7.38 -31.80 -0.08
N MET A 545 -7.16 -30.83 0.82
CA MET A 545 -6.62 -31.10 2.16
C MET A 545 -7.56 -31.97 2.99
N GLU A 546 -8.86 -31.66 3.00
CA GLU A 546 -9.84 -32.44 3.76
C GLU A 546 -10.04 -33.83 3.15
N GLY A 547 -10.07 -33.95 1.82
CA GLY A 547 -10.33 -35.22 1.15
C GLY A 547 -9.15 -36.20 1.16
N HIS A 548 -7.91 -35.71 1.12
CA HIS A 548 -6.71 -36.56 1.23
C HIS A 548 -6.34 -36.88 2.69
N GLY A 549 -6.89 -36.15 3.66
CA GLY A 549 -6.74 -36.42 5.09
C GLY A 549 -5.36 -36.06 5.65
N ASP A 550 -5.04 -36.61 6.83
CA ASP A 550 -3.88 -36.22 7.66
C ASP A 550 -2.50 -36.44 7.01
N ASP A 551 -2.42 -37.20 5.92
CA ASP A 551 -1.18 -37.52 5.21
C ASP A 551 -0.74 -36.41 4.22
N THR A 552 -1.60 -35.43 3.94
CA THR A 552 -1.25 -34.28 3.09
C THR A 552 -1.03 -33.02 3.90
N THR A 553 -0.26 -32.09 3.34
CA THR A 553 -0.13 -30.74 3.89
C THR A 553 -0.63 -29.74 2.89
N ALA A 554 -0.99 -28.60 3.41
CA ALA A 554 -1.44 -27.48 2.62
C ALA A 554 -0.39 -26.98 1.59
N ALA A 555 0.89 -27.24 1.82
CA ALA A 555 1.97 -26.99 0.86
C ALA A 555 2.02 -28.04 -0.26
N ILE A 556 1.70 -29.30 0.05
CA ILE A 556 1.63 -30.40 -0.93
C ILE A 556 0.47 -30.13 -1.90
N GLU A 557 -0.73 -29.83 -1.38
CA GLU A 557 -1.88 -29.59 -2.25
C GLU A 557 -1.78 -28.28 -3.07
N ALA A 558 -1.06 -27.28 -2.56
CA ALA A 558 -0.73 -26.11 -3.36
C ALA A 558 0.20 -26.47 -4.53
N ALA A 559 1.19 -27.35 -4.31
CA ALA A 559 2.04 -27.87 -5.39
C ALA A 559 1.25 -28.75 -6.38
N THR A 560 0.23 -29.49 -5.91
CA THR A 560 -0.72 -30.21 -6.77
C THR A 560 -1.42 -29.22 -7.71
N ILE A 561 -1.97 -28.11 -7.18
CA ILE A 561 -2.63 -27.07 -7.97
C ILE A 561 -1.66 -26.41 -8.98
N GLU A 562 -0.43 -26.10 -8.58
CA GLU A 562 0.59 -25.58 -9.51
C GLU A 562 0.88 -26.58 -10.64
N THR A 563 1.00 -27.86 -10.32
CA THR A 563 1.16 -28.93 -11.33
C THR A 563 -0.05 -28.97 -12.28
N LEU A 564 -1.28 -28.74 -11.78
CA LEU A 564 -2.47 -28.63 -12.63
C LEU A 564 -2.37 -27.44 -13.60
N LYS A 565 -1.86 -26.29 -13.14
CA LYS A 565 -1.64 -25.10 -13.99
C LYS A 565 -0.59 -25.37 -15.06
N GLU A 566 0.58 -25.90 -14.68
CA GLU A 566 1.67 -26.22 -15.60
C GLU A 566 1.25 -27.22 -16.67
N THR A 567 0.45 -28.22 -16.29
CA THR A 567 -0.06 -29.24 -17.21
C THR A 567 -1.26 -28.79 -18.04
N GLY A 568 -1.76 -27.57 -17.83
CA GLY A 568 -2.95 -27.03 -18.52
C GLY A 568 -4.27 -27.67 -18.06
N ARG A 569 -4.27 -28.38 -16.93
CA ARG A 569 -5.46 -28.95 -16.29
C ARG A 569 -6.18 -27.95 -15.38
N TRP A 570 -5.58 -26.80 -15.08
CA TRP A 570 -6.22 -25.68 -14.40
C TRP A 570 -6.39 -24.51 -15.37
N GLN A 571 -7.63 -24.16 -15.69
CA GLN A 571 -7.93 -23.16 -16.72
C GLN A 571 -8.95 -22.14 -16.21
N VAL A 572 -8.62 -20.85 -16.34
CA VAL A 572 -9.44 -19.74 -15.84
C VAL A 572 -9.73 -18.75 -16.97
N GLU A 573 -11.01 -18.39 -17.10
CA GLU A 573 -11.51 -17.34 -17.97
C GLU A 573 -12.35 -16.38 -17.13
N ALA A 574 -11.85 -15.16 -16.91
CA ALA A 574 -12.51 -14.21 -16.02
C ALA A 574 -12.57 -12.82 -16.62
N PHE A 575 -13.72 -12.14 -16.46
CA PHE A 575 -14.01 -10.84 -17.07
C PHE A 575 -14.20 -9.75 -16.00
N SER A 576 -13.56 -8.59 -16.15
CA SER A 576 -13.67 -7.41 -15.26
C SER A 576 -14.35 -6.19 -15.95
N ARG A 577 -14.69 -5.15 -15.17
CA ARG A 577 -15.43 -3.94 -15.62
C ARG A 577 -14.58 -2.92 -16.41
N SER A 578 -13.26 -3.04 -16.46
CA SER A 578 -12.33 -2.24 -17.29
C SER A 578 -11.67 -3.12 -18.37
N ILE A 579 -11.26 -2.52 -19.50
CA ILE A 579 -10.70 -3.23 -20.66
C ILE A 579 -9.39 -3.95 -20.32
N ASP A 580 -9.38 -5.23 -20.69
CA ASP A 580 -8.32 -6.25 -20.71
C ASP A 580 -7.62 -6.61 -19.40
N HIS A 581 -8.05 -7.70 -18.76
CA HIS A 581 -7.85 -9.12 -19.16
C HIS A 581 -6.51 -9.61 -18.61
N GLU A 582 -6.54 -10.05 -17.35
CA GLU A 582 -5.58 -11.00 -16.77
C GLU A 582 -6.04 -11.29 -15.35
N ASN A 583 -6.24 -12.58 -15.02
CA ASN A 583 -5.51 -13.33 -14.00
C ASN A 583 -4.84 -12.54 -12.85
N ALA A 584 -5.52 -11.53 -12.33
CA ALA A 584 -4.94 -10.54 -11.42
C ALA A 584 -4.86 -10.99 -9.97
N LEU A 585 -5.18 -12.26 -9.67
CA LEU A 585 -5.14 -12.70 -8.28
C LEU A 585 -4.35 -13.94 -7.96
N GLN A 586 -3.73 -14.64 -8.92
CA GLN A 586 -2.90 -15.81 -8.58
C GLN A 586 -1.75 -15.51 -7.58
N GLN A 587 -1.40 -14.25 -7.34
CA GLN A 587 -0.37 -13.84 -6.36
C GLN A 587 -0.86 -13.25 -5.03
N ALA A 588 -2.13 -12.84 -4.90
CA ALA A 588 -2.56 -12.17 -3.67
C ALA A 588 -2.79 -13.14 -2.50
N GLN A 589 -2.92 -14.44 -2.78
CA GLN A 589 -2.98 -15.49 -1.76
C GLN A 589 -1.67 -16.27 -1.60
N ASP A 590 -0.78 -16.28 -2.60
CA ASP A 590 0.54 -16.87 -2.40
C ASP A 590 1.38 -16.08 -1.39
N VAL A 591 1.27 -14.75 -1.31
CA VAL A 591 2.11 -13.99 -0.36
C VAL A 591 1.52 -13.96 1.07
N VAL A 592 0.22 -14.20 1.25
CA VAL A 592 -0.41 -14.25 2.58
C VAL A 592 -0.49 -15.68 3.12
N LEU A 593 -0.67 -16.69 2.27
CA LEU A 593 -0.62 -18.11 2.68
C LEU A 593 0.81 -18.70 2.68
N ASN A 594 1.78 -18.15 1.93
CA ASN A 594 3.19 -18.55 2.11
C ASN A 594 3.84 -17.95 3.36
N LYS A 595 3.20 -16.97 4.04
CA LYS A 595 3.68 -16.48 5.34
C LYS A 595 3.42 -17.46 6.49
N ASP A 596 2.70 -18.56 6.34
CA ASP A 596 2.70 -19.61 7.39
C ASP A 596 3.32 -20.93 6.90
N ARG A 597 3.47 -21.13 5.58
CA ARG A 597 3.82 -22.45 5.02
C ARG A 597 5.28 -22.64 4.60
N ARG A 598 6.03 -21.56 4.36
CA ARG A 598 7.49 -21.63 4.18
C ARG A 598 8.15 -20.72 5.22
N PRO A 599 8.95 -21.28 6.14
CA PRO A 599 9.77 -20.46 7.04
C PRO A 599 10.52 -19.37 6.26
N ILE A 600 10.57 -18.14 6.76
CA ILE A 600 11.31 -17.01 6.18
C ILE A 600 12.74 -17.44 5.87
N ALA A 601 13.29 -18.27 6.75
CA ALA A 601 14.58 -18.93 6.64
C ALA A 601 14.81 -19.69 5.32
N ASP A 602 13.77 -20.25 4.70
CA ASP A 602 13.86 -21.04 3.47
C ASP A 602 13.75 -20.19 2.21
N VAL A 603 13.13 -19.01 2.32
CA VAL A 603 13.02 -18.01 1.25
C VAL A 603 14.32 -17.19 1.17
N LEU A 604 14.92 -16.89 2.31
CA LEU A 604 16.09 -16.04 2.44
C LEU A 604 17.39 -16.85 2.49
N LYS A 605 17.90 -17.22 1.31
CA LYS A 605 19.25 -17.78 1.14
C LYS A 605 20.27 -16.65 0.98
N ASP A 606 21.39 -16.74 1.70
CA ASP A 606 22.55 -15.83 1.61
C ASP A 606 22.22 -14.33 1.80
N CYS A 607 21.84 -13.95 3.02
CA CYS A 607 21.65 -12.55 3.41
C CYS A 607 22.84 -12.02 4.20
N GLU A 608 23.21 -10.76 3.97
CA GLU A 608 24.29 -10.08 4.71
C GLU A 608 23.83 -9.67 6.12
N MET A 609 22.53 -9.42 6.29
CA MET A 609 21.87 -9.13 7.56
C MET A 609 20.42 -9.63 7.56
N PHE A 610 19.72 -9.55 8.69
CA PHE A 610 18.27 -9.65 8.74
C PHE A 610 17.71 -8.76 9.84
N CYS A 611 16.85 -7.81 9.49
CA CYS A 611 16.20 -6.93 10.46
C CYS A 611 14.80 -6.56 9.98
N TYR A 612 13.79 -6.76 10.83
CA TYR A 612 12.39 -6.46 10.52
C TYR A 612 11.64 -5.66 11.59
N GLN A 613 12.37 -5.02 12.50
CA GLN A 613 11.80 -4.36 13.69
C GLN A 613 10.98 -3.08 13.42
N CYS A 614 11.01 -2.51 12.21
CA CYS A 614 10.30 -1.26 11.87
C CYS A 614 9.33 -1.42 10.69
N ALA A 615 8.35 -0.51 10.61
CA ALA A 615 7.28 -0.54 9.61
C ALA A 615 7.76 -0.42 8.15
N GLN A 616 8.96 0.10 7.93
CA GLN A 616 9.55 0.30 6.59
C GLN A 616 10.54 -0.79 6.21
N THR A 617 10.54 -1.91 6.92
CA THR A 617 11.37 -3.04 6.54
C THR A 617 11.11 -3.46 5.09
N SER A 618 12.18 -3.84 4.39
CA SER A 618 12.12 -4.13 2.96
C SER A 618 11.02 -5.14 2.64
N GLN A 619 10.17 -4.78 1.67
CA GLN A 619 9.06 -5.59 1.17
C GLN A 619 8.03 -6.03 2.24
N GLY A 620 8.03 -5.44 3.43
CA GLY A 620 7.20 -5.91 4.54
C GLY A 620 7.57 -7.32 5.02
N VAL A 621 8.84 -7.72 4.84
CA VAL A 621 9.40 -9.01 5.24
C VAL A 621 10.63 -8.84 6.12
N GLY A 622 11.66 -8.14 5.65
CA GLY A 622 12.96 -8.08 6.32
C GLY A 622 14.03 -7.40 5.47
N CYS A 623 14.87 -6.57 6.07
CA CYS A 623 16.03 -5.97 5.40
C CYS A 623 17.19 -6.99 5.38
N THR A 624 17.69 -7.33 4.19
CA THR A 624 18.63 -8.45 4.00
C THR A 624 20.03 -8.07 3.50
N LYS A 625 20.18 -6.89 2.90
CA LYS A 625 21.46 -6.36 2.39
C LYS A 625 21.88 -5.08 3.09
N VAL A 626 20.95 -4.15 3.21
CA VAL A 626 21.09 -2.93 4.00
C VAL A 626 19.69 -2.58 4.53
N GLY A 627 19.62 -1.97 5.71
CA GLY A 627 18.38 -1.43 6.24
C GLY A 627 17.86 -0.31 5.33
N VAL A 628 16.54 -0.22 5.15
CA VAL A 628 15.90 0.94 4.49
C VAL A 628 16.24 2.24 5.24
N CYS A 629 16.48 2.16 6.55
CA CYS A 629 16.99 3.25 7.38
C CYS A 629 18.48 3.60 7.17
N GLY A 630 19.21 2.86 6.33
CA GLY A 630 20.67 3.00 6.15
C GLY A 630 21.52 2.15 7.10
N LYS A 631 20.91 1.30 7.95
CA LYS A 631 21.66 0.40 8.85
C LYS A 631 22.47 -0.62 8.04
N THR A 632 23.78 -0.63 8.21
CA THR A 632 24.69 -1.55 7.52
C THR A 632 24.61 -2.97 8.11
N PRO A 633 25.06 -4.00 7.37
CA PRO A 633 25.14 -5.36 7.89
C PRO A 633 25.95 -5.52 9.17
N SER A 634 27.10 -4.83 9.27
CA SER A 634 27.97 -4.89 10.45
C SER A 634 27.27 -4.33 11.69
N VAL A 635 26.62 -3.17 11.56
CA VAL A 635 25.85 -2.58 12.66
C VAL A 635 24.67 -3.47 13.06
N ALA A 636 23.94 -4.03 12.09
CA ALA A 636 22.85 -4.96 12.40
C ALA A 636 23.33 -6.21 13.17
N ALA A 637 24.45 -6.77 12.73
CA ALA A 637 25.14 -7.87 13.39
C ALA A 637 25.50 -7.52 14.86
N LEU A 638 26.12 -6.37 15.09
CA LEU A 638 26.51 -5.97 16.45
C LEU A 638 25.30 -5.72 17.34
N GLN A 639 24.21 -5.16 16.81
CA GLN A 639 22.94 -5.01 17.54
C GLN A 639 22.35 -6.37 17.95
N ASP A 640 22.36 -7.37 17.05
CA ASP A 640 21.88 -8.72 17.36
C ASP A 640 22.71 -9.38 18.47
N LEU A 641 24.04 -9.22 18.42
CA LEU A 641 24.96 -9.72 19.45
C LEU A 641 24.71 -9.05 20.80
N LEU A 642 24.50 -7.73 20.81
CA LEU A 642 24.23 -6.98 22.04
C LEU A 642 22.91 -7.40 22.69
N VAL A 643 21.86 -7.64 21.89
CA VAL A 643 20.58 -8.19 22.38
C VAL A 643 20.77 -9.57 23.01
N GLU A 644 21.62 -10.41 22.44
CA GLU A 644 21.93 -11.72 23.00
C GLU A 644 22.69 -11.62 24.34
N HIS A 645 23.64 -10.68 24.46
CA HIS A 645 24.29 -10.40 25.74
C HIS A 645 23.30 -9.93 26.81
N MET A 646 22.39 -9.02 26.46
CA MET A 646 21.36 -8.55 27.39
C MET A 646 20.50 -9.69 27.95
N LYS A 647 20.08 -10.66 27.12
CA LYS A 647 19.33 -11.84 27.61
C LYS A 647 20.09 -12.63 28.68
N HIS A 648 21.37 -12.88 28.45
CA HIS A 648 22.18 -13.68 29.36
C HIS A 648 22.51 -12.95 30.67
N LEU A 649 22.90 -11.68 30.59
CA LEU A 649 23.14 -10.87 31.79
C LEU A 649 21.85 -10.73 32.60
N SER A 650 20.72 -10.55 31.90
CA SER A 650 19.40 -10.47 32.52
C SER A 650 18.98 -11.75 33.22
N TRP A 651 19.41 -12.92 32.73
CA TRP A 651 19.18 -14.17 33.45
C TRP A 651 19.82 -14.15 34.83
N TYR A 652 21.10 -13.74 34.95
CA TYR A 652 21.74 -13.62 36.26
C TYR A 652 21.04 -12.60 37.15
N CYS A 653 20.76 -11.40 36.63
CA CYS A 653 20.08 -10.35 37.39
C CYS A 653 18.71 -10.81 37.90
N HIS A 654 17.93 -11.49 37.04
CA HIS A 654 16.63 -12.04 37.41
C HIS A 654 16.75 -13.15 38.46
N GLN A 655 17.70 -14.09 38.33
CA GLN A 655 17.89 -15.15 39.33
C GLN A 655 18.35 -14.59 40.68
N ILE A 656 19.28 -13.64 40.68
CA ILE A 656 19.74 -12.94 41.90
C ILE A 656 18.56 -12.31 42.64
N ARG A 657 17.71 -11.57 41.92
CA ARG A 657 16.49 -10.93 42.48
C ARG A 657 15.47 -11.97 42.95
N ALA A 658 15.26 -13.05 42.21
CA ALA A 658 14.32 -14.11 42.57
C ALA A 658 14.71 -14.83 43.88
N LEU A 659 16.01 -14.90 44.20
CA LEU A 659 16.54 -15.44 45.45
C LEU A 659 16.48 -14.44 46.63
N GLY A 660 15.95 -13.24 46.42
CA GLY A 660 15.74 -12.24 47.46
C GLY A 660 16.98 -11.41 47.80
N ALA A 661 17.92 -11.25 46.87
CA ALA A 661 19.03 -10.30 47.04
C ALA A 661 18.55 -8.85 47.16
N ASP A 662 19.35 -8.02 47.82
CA ASP A 662 19.14 -6.58 47.92
C ASP A 662 19.43 -5.90 46.58
N ASP A 663 18.53 -5.02 46.12
CA ASP A 663 18.68 -4.27 44.86
C ASP A 663 19.75 -3.17 44.95
N ASP A 664 20.28 -2.87 46.14
CA ASP A 664 21.36 -1.89 46.38
C ASP A 664 22.75 -2.35 45.88
N SER A 665 22.86 -3.52 45.24
CA SER A 665 24.11 -4.03 44.66
C SER A 665 24.61 -3.13 43.51
N GLU A 666 25.83 -2.60 43.64
CA GLU A 666 26.49 -1.79 42.60
C GLU A 666 26.59 -2.55 41.26
N VAL A 667 26.75 -3.88 41.30
CA VAL A 667 26.82 -4.72 40.11
C VAL A 667 25.44 -4.80 39.42
N LEU A 668 24.35 -4.92 40.18
CA LEU A 668 22.99 -4.91 39.63
C LEU A 668 22.66 -3.54 39.04
N ALA A 669 22.93 -2.45 39.77
CA ALA A 669 22.70 -1.09 39.27
C ALA A 669 23.47 -0.80 37.97
N THR A 670 24.70 -1.29 37.86
CA THR A 670 25.49 -1.18 36.63
C THR A 670 24.89 -2.00 35.49
N ALA A 671 24.40 -3.21 35.78
CA ALA A 671 23.75 -4.07 34.79
C ALA A 671 22.39 -3.51 34.33
N ASP A 672 21.61 -2.91 35.23
CA ASP A 672 20.34 -2.24 34.92
C ASP A 672 20.59 -1.07 33.96
N LYS A 673 21.52 -0.18 34.31
CA LYS A 673 21.90 0.95 33.46
C LYS A 673 22.40 0.50 32.10
N PHE A 674 23.30 -0.49 32.08
CA PHE A 674 23.81 -1.06 30.83
C PHE A 674 22.68 -1.58 29.95
N THR A 675 21.72 -2.30 30.51
CA THR A 675 20.62 -2.91 29.75
C THR A 675 19.70 -1.84 29.16
N LEU A 676 19.44 -0.76 29.89
CA LEU A 676 18.70 0.39 29.37
C LEU A 676 19.43 1.05 28.19
N ASP A 677 20.70 1.42 28.40
CA ASP A 677 21.54 2.09 27.39
C ASP A 677 21.69 1.22 26.13
N ALA A 678 21.96 -0.08 26.30
CA ALA A 678 22.14 -1.05 25.21
C ALA A 678 20.84 -1.31 24.45
N ALA A 679 19.71 -1.49 25.14
CA ALA A 679 18.41 -1.66 24.50
C ALA A 679 18.05 -0.41 23.68
N PHE A 680 18.25 0.78 24.24
CA PHE A 680 17.97 2.05 23.57
C PHE A 680 18.83 2.22 22.30
N ALA A 681 20.14 1.96 22.39
CA ALA A 681 21.05 2.06 21.24
C ALA A 681 20.64 1.18 20.04
N THR A 682 19.86 0.11 20.27
CA THR A 682 19.40 -0.82 19.22
C THR A 682 18.03 -0.48 18.63
N LEU A 683 17.42 0.65 19.02
CA LEU A 683 16.19 1.15 18.37
C LEU A 683 16.45 1.54 16.92
N THR A 684 15.35 1.57 16.15
CA THR A 684 15.38 2.06 14.79
C THR A 684 15.78 3.53 14.79
N ASN A 685 16.78 3.87 13.98
CA ASN A 685 17.36 5.20 13.88
C ASN A 685 18.06 5.70 15.15
N ALA A 686 18.40 4.85 16.14
CA ALA A 686 19.13 5.32 17.32
C ALA A 686 20.64 5.45 17.07
N ASN A 687 21.32 4.33 16.82
CA ASN A 687 22.78 4.31 16.68
C ASN A 687 23.24 3.52 15.46
N PHE A 688 24.12 4.13 14.67
CA PHE A 688 24.73 3.58 13.45
C PHE A 688 26.26 3.48 13.55
N ASP A 689 26.84 3.83 14.70
CA ASP A 689 28.30 3.83 14.89
C ASP A 689 28.78 2.44 15.35
N PRO A 690 29.52 1.69 14.50
CA PRO A 690 30.01 0.37 14.88
C PRO A 690 31.01 0.43 16.05
N ALA A 691 31.78 1.52 16.23
CA ALA A 691 32.73 1.63 17.35
C ALA A 691 31.99 1.69 18.69
N ARG A 692 30.89 2.44 18.76
CA ARG A 692 30.03 2.50 19.95
C ARG A 692 29.41 1.15 20.31
N PHE A 693 29.06 0.33 19.30
CA PHE A 693 28.56 -1.01 19.58
C PHE A 693 29.65 -1.96 20.09
N VAL A 694 30.89 -1.83 19.62
CA VAL A 694 32.03 -2.59 20.19
C VAL A 694 32.23 -2.22 21.66
N GLU A 695 32.22 -0.92 22.00
CA GLU A 695 32.31 -0.46 23.39
C GLU A 695 31.18 -1.04 24.27
N LEU A 696 29.93 -1.05 23.77
CA LEU A 696 28.80 -1.64 24.51
C LEU A 696 28.96 -3.16 24.69
N VAL A 697 29.46 -3.87 23.69
CA VAL A 697 29.75 -5.31 23.82
C VAL A 697 30.81 -5.55 24.88
N ASP A 698 31.87 -4.73 24.94
CA ASP A 698 32.92 -4.85 25.95
C ASP A 698 32.41 -4.62 27.38
N VAL A 699 31.56 -3.60 27.56
CA VAL A 699 30.90 -3.36 28.86
C VAL A 699 30.06 -4.58 29.24
N GLY A 700 29.25 -5.11 28.33
CA GLY A 700 28.45 -6.32 28.57
C GLY A 700 29.30 -7.54 28.94
N LEU A 701 30.44 -7.74 28.27
CA LEU A 701 31.37 -8.83 28.57
C LEU A 701 31.99 -8.69 29.97
N SER A 702 32.28 -7.46 30.40
CA SER A 702 32.87 -7.20 31.73
C SER A 702 31.93 -7.54 32.91
N LEU A 703 30.62 -7.57 32.66
CA LEU A 703 29.60 -7.81 33.70
C LEU A 703 29.38 -9.29 34.04
N TYR A 704 29.81 -10.23 33.18
CA TYR A 704 29.53 -11.66 33.41
C TYR A 704 30.16 -12.21 34.69
N ALA A 705 31.46 -11.99 34.90
CA ALA A 705 32.16 -12.58 36.05
C ALA A 705 31.62 -12.03 37.39
N PRO A 706 31.45 -10.69 37.57
CA PRO A 706 30.83 -10.14 38.78
C PRO A 706 29.41 -10.65 39.02
N LEU A 707 28.57 -10.76 37.98
CA LEU A 707 27.20 -11.27 38.14
C LEU A 707 27.16 -12.77 38.47
N GLN A 708 28.09 -13.56 37.92
CA GLN A 708 28.22 -14.99 38.24
C GLN A 708 28.64 -15.21 39.70
N GLU A 709 29.60 -14.42 40.17
CA GLU A 709 30.05 -14.45 41.57
C GLU A 709 28.89 -14.07 42.50
N LEU A 710 28.23 -12.94 42.25
CA LEU A 710 27.08 -12.47 43.03
C LEU A 710 25.93 -13.48 43.04
N TYR A 711 25.61 -14.09 41.89
CA TYR A 711 24.60 -15.14 41.81
C TYR A 711 24.96 -16.37 42.65
N THR A 712 26.22 -16.81 42.57
CA THR A 712 26.70 -17.96 43.34
C THR A 712 26.61 -17.67 44.84
N GLU A 713 27.05 -16.50 45.27
CA GLU A 713 26.96 -16.08 46.67
C GLU A 713 25.52 -15.99 47.16
N THR A 714 24.63 -15.40 46.36
CA THR A 714 23.20 -15.24 46.68
C THR A 714 22.50 -16.60 46.78
N ALA A 715 22.72 -17.51 45.83
CA ALA A 715 22.16 -18.86 45.85
C ALA A 715 22.64 -19.66 47.06
N MET A 716 23.94 -19.61 47.34
CA MET A 716 24.51 -20.24 48.54
C MET A 716 23.92 -19.66 49.84
N ALA A 717 23.70 -18.35 49.90
CA ALA A 717 23.08 -17.70 51.05
C ALA A 717 21.59 -18.07 51.21
N ALA A 718 20.88 -18.33 50.10
CA ALA A 718 19.50 -18.79 50.07
C ALA A 718 19.35 -20.31 50.30
N GLU A 719 20.45 -21.04 50.53
CA GLU A 719 20.47 -22.51 50.64
C GLU A 719 19.98 -23.23 49.36
N GLU A 720 20.12 -22.59 48.19
CA GLU A 720 19.81 -23.16 46.88
C GLU A 720 21.08 -23.51 46.09
N GLU A 721 21.04 -24.58 45.29
CA GLU A 721 22.14 -24.88 44.36
C GLU A 721 22.08 -23.92 43.16
N PRO A 722 23.17 -23.21 42.82
CA PRO A 722 23.20 -22.35 41.64
C PRO A 722 22.84 -23.16 40.40
N LEU A 723 21.70 -22.83 39.80
CA LEU A 723 21.30 -23.42 38.53
C LEU A 723 22.30 -23.04 37.44
N PRO A 724 22.61 -23.95 36.50
CA PRO A 724 23.34 -23.56 35.32
C PRO A 724 22.46 -22.61 34.49
N THR A 725 23.07 -21.52 34.00
CA THR A 725 22.47 -20.72 32.91
C THR A 725 21.98 -21.66 31.79
N PRO A 726 20.77 -21.47 31.23
CA PRO A 726 20.15 -22.36 30.23
C PRO A 726 20.89 -22.63 28.90
N TRP A 727 22.20 -22.36 28.79
CA TRP A 727 23.07 -22.45 27.61
C TRP A 727 22.58 -23.41 26.51
N VAL A 728 21.98 -22.83 25.46
CA VAL A 728 21.84 -23.51 24.16
C VAL A 728 23.14 -23.25 23.41
N ALA A 729 23.93 -24.31 23.23
CA ALA A 729 25.27 -24.29 22.63
C ALA A 729 25.37 -23.47 21.33
N ARG A 730 26.32 -22.52 21.30
CA ARG A 730 27.25 -22.21 20.19
C ARG A 730 28.10 -20.98 20.55
N ASP A 731 29.34 -21.23 20.97
CA ASP A 731 30.49 -20.31 20.97
C ASP A 731 30.13 -18.81 20.90
N LEU A 732 29.80 -18.18 22.04
CA LEU A 732 30.19 -16.76 22.22
C LEU A 732 31.73 -16.76 22.27
N PRO A 733 32.44 -15.69 21.87
CA PRO A 733 33.89 -15.66 21.88
C PRO A 733 34.44 -16.09 23.25
N HIS A 734 34.82 -17.36 23.38
CA HIS A 734 35.28 -17.93 24.63
C HIS A 734 36.71 -17.46 24.84
N GLY A 735 36.85 -16.37 25.57
CA GLY A 735 38.12 -15.87 26.06
C GLY A 735 38.00 -14.40 26.41
N LEU A 736 38.11 -14.08 27.71
CA LEU A 736 38.50 -12.77 28.18
C LEU A 736 39.90 -12.41 27.63
N ALA A 737 39.99 -12.05 26.36
CA ALA A 737 41.05 -11.19 25.87
C ALA A 737 40.50 -9.77 25.88
N ALA A 738 41.22 -8.84 26.51
CA ALA A 738 40.86 -7.43 26.47
C ALA A 738 40.63 -6.99 25.01
N ALA A 739 39.60 -6.17 24.78
CA ALA A 739 39.09 -5.72 23.48
C ALA A 739 40.12 -5.14 22.50
N ALA A 740 41.35 -4.89 22.95
CA ALA A 740 42.43 -4.41 22.08
C ALA A 740 42.82 -5.40 20.96
N ASP A 741 42.44 -6.68 21.05
CA ASP A 741 42.83 -7.74 20.10
C ASP A 741 41.66 -8.49 19.41
N VAL A 742 40.39 -8.08 19.59
CA VAL A 742 39.24 -8.75 18.93
C VAL A 742 38.89 -8.04 17.62
N ASP A 743 38.96 -8.76 16.50
CA ASP A 743 38.65 -8.23 15.17
C ASP A 743 37.13 -7.98 15.01
N MET A 744 36.75 -6.86 14.42
CA MET A 744 35.35 -6.54 14.08
C MET A 744 34.75 -7.60 13.16
N GLU A 745 35.56 -8.19 12.28
CA GLU A 745 35.12 -9.31 11.44
C GLU A 745 34.73 -10.53 12.27
N ASP A 746 35.44 -10.82 13.37
CA ASP A 746 35.14 -11.94 14.26
C ASP A 746 33.84 -11.71 15.03
N LEU A 747 33.58 -10.50 15.54
CA LEU A 747 32.32 -10.14 16.19
C LEU A 747 31.13 -10.27 15.23
N VAL A 748 31.30 -9.81 13.99
CA VAL A 748 30.28 -9.94 12.93
C VAL A 748 30.07 -11.40 12.51
N ALA A 749 31.11 -12.24 12.55
CA ALA A 749 30.97 -13.67 12.29
C ALA A 749 30.19 -14.38 13.41
N HIS A 750 30.40 -14.00 14.67
CA HIS A 750 29.68 -14.54 15.83
C HIS A 750 28.21 -14.14 15.83
N SER A 751 27.89 -12.88 15.53
CA SER A 751 26.50 -12.38 15.53
C SER A 751 25.58 -13.15 14.58
N LYS A 752 26.10 -13.60 13.42
CA LYS A 752 25.34 -14.42 12.45
C LYS A 752 24.82 -15.72 13.05
N LYS A 753 25.38 -16.19 14.16
CA LYS A 753 24.91 -17.38 14.88
C LYS A 753 23.74 -17.10 15.83
N VAL A 754 23.58 -15.86 16.30
CA VAL A 754 22.61 -15.50 17.36
C VAL A 754 21.48 -14.57 16.89
N GLY A 755 21.64 -13.92 15.73
CA GLY A 755 20.65 -13.02 15.17
C GLY A 755 19.32 -13.68 14.79
N VAL A 756 18.32 -12.84 14.51
CA VAL A 756 16.92 -13.26 14.29
C VAL A 756 16.80 -14.32 13.18
N LEU A 757 17.55 -14.19 12.08
CA LEU A 757 17.53 -15.18 10.99
C LEU A 757 18.05 -16.56 11.43
N SER A 758 19.03 -16.60 12.34
CA SER A 758 19.52 -17.86 12.91
C SER A 758 18.42 -18.53 13.75
N ARG A 759 17.70 -17.73 14.56
CA ARG A 759 16.56 -18.21 15.34
C ARG A 759 15.43 -18.74 14.47
N LEU A 760 15.07 -18.01 13.40
CA LEU A 760 14.07 -18.47 12.41
C LEU A 760 14.49 -19.79 11.76
N ARG A 761 15.78 -19.95 11.42
CA ARG A 761 16.34 -21.20 10.86
C ARG A 761 16.29 -22.37 11.83
N LEU A 762 16.56 -22.11 13.12
CA LEU A 762 16.62 -23.13 14.16
C LEU A 762 15.22 -23.57 14.62
N ALA A 763 14.35 -22.61 14.93
CA ALA A 763 13.03 -22.87 15.47
C ALA A 763 12.07 -23.43 14.40
N ARG A 764 12.24 -23.01 13.14
CA ARG A 764 11.32 -23.35 12.03
C ARG A 764 9.87 -22.98 12.31
N ASP A 765 9.66 -22.03 13.21
CA ASP A 765 8.37 -21.47 13.62
C ASP A 765 8.49 -19.94 13.60
N ASP A 766 8.21 -19.35 12.44
CA ASP A 766 8.29 -17.90 12.24
C ASP A 766 7.29 -17.14 13.12
N ALA A 767 6.16 -17.76 13.45
CA ALA A 767 5.07 -17.17 14.22
C ALA A 767 5.50 -16.98 15.67
N LEU A 768 6.01 -18.04 16.29
CA LEU A 768 6.55 -17.99 17.64
C LEU A 768 7.78 -17.08 17.74
N VAL A 769 8.74 -17.19 16.81
CA VAL A 769 9.92 -16.30 16.80
C VAL A 769 9.49 -14.84 16.61
N GLY A 770 8.53 -14.58 15.73
CA GLY A 770 7.96 -13.24 15.55
C GLY A 770 7.33 -12.65 16.82
N LEU A 771 6.64 -13.47 17.61
CA LEU A 771 6.08 -13.09 18.91
C LEU A 771 7.16 -12.85 19.97
N GLN A 772 8.19 -13.69 20.02
CA GLN A 772 9.36 -13.49 20.87
C GLN A 772 10.12 -12.21 20.52
N GLU A 773 10.27 -11.91 19.23
CA GLU A 773 10.87 -10.66 18.75
C GLU A 773 9.99 -9.45 19.05
N MET A 774 8.66 -9.59 18.99
CA MET A 774 7.74 -8.55 19.44
C MET A 774 7.97 -8.20 20.92
N LEU A 775 8.29 -9.18 21.77
CA LEU A 775 8.63 -8.91 23.18
C LEU A 775 9.95 -8.14 23.28
N VAL A 776 11.00 -8.55 22.55
CA VAL A 776 12.25 -7.79 22.47
C VAL A 776 12.00 -6.35 22.03
N TYR A 777 11.13 -6.13 21.04
CA TYR A 777 10.80 -4.79 20.55
C TYR A 777 9.97 -3.98 21.55
N GLY A 778 9.07 -4.62 22.29
CA GLY A 778 8.39 -4.01 23.43
C GLY A 778 9.39 -3.58 24.51
N LEU A 779 10.33 -4.46 24.89
CA LEU A 779 11.36 -4.17 25.89
C LEU A 779 12.30 -3.03 25.47
N LYS A 780 12.64 -2.94 24.19
CA LYS A 780 13.38 -1.80 23.64
C LYS A 780 12.63 -0.48 23.83
N GLY A 781 11.33 -0.48 23.53
CA GLY A 781 10.47 0.70 23.75
C GLY A 781 10.36 1.08 25.22
N LEU A 782 10.12 0.09 26.10
CA LEU A 782 10.08 0.25 27.55
C LEU A 782 11.39 0.83 28.10
N ALA A 783 12.52 0.22 27.71
CA ALA A 783 13.84 0.66 28.13
C ALA A 783 14.15 2.10 27.70
N ALA A 784 13.68 2.54 26.53
CA ALA A 784 13.84 3.93 26.11
C ALA A 784 13.11 4.92 27.02
N TYR A 785 11.88 4.61 27.47
CA TYR A 785 11.17 5.48 28.41
C TYR A 785 11.77 5.42 29.82
N ALA A 786 12.15 4.22 30.27
CA ALA A 786 12.82 4.02 31.56
C ALA A 786 14.18 4.74 31.63
N ASP A 787 14.95 4.74 30.54
CA ASP A 787 16.22 5.48 30.45
C ASP A 787 15.98 6.98 30.57
N LEU A 788 15.03 7.54 29.82
CA LEU A 788 14.70 8.97 29.91
C LEU A 788 14.28 9.39 31.34
N ALA A 789 13.52 8.53 32.03
CA ALA A 789 13.15 8.76 33.43
C ALA A 789 14.39 8.68 34.35
N ALA A 790 15.23 7.66 34.16
CA ALA A 790 16.44 7.45 34.97
C ALA A 790 17.44 8.59 34.80
N GLN A 791 17.60 9.13 33.59
CA GLN A 791 18.43 10.31 33.35
C GLN A 791 17.94 11.52 34.14
N ALA A 792 16.62 11.68 34.31
CA ALA A 792 16.01 12.70 35.16
C ALA A 792 16.03 12.35 36.66
N GLY A 793 16.66 11.25 37.06
CA GLY A 793 16.79 10.82 38.45
C GLY A 793 15.60 10.03 38.99
N ALA A 794 14.68 9.60 38.12
CA ALA A 794 13.50 8.82 38.48
C ALA A 794 13.70 7.35 38.05
N ILE A 795 13.83 6.45 39.03
CA ILE A 795 14.06 5.02 38.83
C ILE A 795 13.00 4.24 39.58
N ASP A 796 12.51 3.17 38.97
CA ASP A 796 11.56 2.24 39.58
C ASP A 796 12.09 0.80 39.49
N VAL A 797 12.13 0.11 40.63
CA VAL A 797 12.68 -1.24 40.76
C VAL A 797 11.83 -2.28 40.05
N GLU A 798 10.51 -2.11 40.00
CA GLU A 798 9.62 -3.02 39.27
C GLU A 798 9.95 -2.99 37.78
N VAL A 799 10.16 -1.79 37.23
CA VAL A 799 10.55 -1.61 35.82
C VAL A 799 11.88 -2.29 35.52
N GLN A 800 12.91 -2.04 36.35
CA GLN A 800 14.24 -2.65 36.17
C GLN A 800 14.19 -4.19 36.29
N SER A 801 13.56 -4.69 37.35
CA SER A 801 13.40 -6.12 37.58
C SER A 801 12.67 -6.82 36.43
N PHE A 802 11.58 -6.21 35.94
CA PHE A 802 10.80 -6.77 34.85
C PHE A 802 11.57 -6.82 33.52
N ILE A 803 12.34 -5.77 33.19
CA ILE A 803 13.16 -5.77 31.96
C ILE A 803 14.10 -6.99 31.97
N HIS A 804 14.74 -7.25 33.11
CA HIS A 804 15.60 -8.42 33.26
C HIS A 804 14.83 -9.74 33.25
N GLU A 805 13.68 -9.82 33.92
CA GLU A 805 12.81 -10.99 33.89
C GLU A 805 12.39 -11.35 32.46
N ALA A 806 11.92 -10.38 31.68
CA ALA A 806 11.41 -10.61 30.34
C ALA A 806 12.53 -10.96 29.34
N PHE A 807 13.72 -10.38 29.48
CA PHE A 807 14.90 -10.79 28.71
C PHE A 807 15.37 -12.20 29.10
N ALA A 808 15.35 -12.54 30.39
CA ALA A 808 15.67 -13.88 30.88
C ALA A 808 14.65 -14.94 30.42
N PHE A 809 13.36 -14.60 30.40
CA PHE A 809 12.26 -15.44 29.96
C PHE A 809 12.50 -16.00 28.55
N LEU A 810 13.05 -15.17 27.64
CA LEU A 810 13.38 -15.57 26.27
C LEU A 810 14.45 -16.68 26.16
N LEU A 811 15.17 -16.99 27.24
CA LEU A 811 16.13 -18.10 27.32
C LEU A 811 15.53 -19.38 27.93
N THR A 812 14.29 -19.32 28.42
CA THR A 812 13.63 -20.44 29.08
C THR A 812 12.81 -21.28 28.10
N LYS A 813 12.40 -22.49 28.53
CA LYS A 813 11.46 -23.31 27.75
C LYS A 813 10.04 -22.73 27.72
N GLU A 814 9.71 -21.83 28.65
CA GLU A 814 8.37 -21.23 28.73
C GLU A 814 8.13 -20.28 27.56
N ALA A 815 9.17 -19.65 27.03
CA ALA A 815 9.12 -18.85 25.81
C ALA A 815 8.81 -19.67 24.55
N ALA A 816 8.79 -21.01 24.62
CA ALA A 816 8.34 -21.85 23.51
C ALA A 816 6.80 -21.95 23.41
N SER A 817 6.05 -21.38 24.35
CA SER A 817 4.58 -21.33 24.35
C SER A 817 4.10 -19.98 23.82
N VAL A 818 3.16 -20.02 22.86
CA VAL A 818 2.49 -18.82 22.32
C VAL A 818 1.73 -18.08 23.43
N ASP A 819 1.00 -18.80 24.28
CA ASP A 819 0.21 -18.20 25.36
C ASP A 819 1.11 -17.50 26.38
N ASN A 820 2.19 -18.15 26.82
CA ASN A 820 3.11 -17.55 27.78
C ASN A 820 3.79 -16.29 27.19
N CYS A 821 4.11 -16.31 25.89
CA CYS A 821 4.66 -15.13 25.22
C CYS A 821 3.64 -13.98 25.17
N ILE A 822 2.37 -14.27 24.90
CA ILE A 822 1.29 -13.27 24.94
C ILE A 822 1.13 -12.71 26.36
N ASP A 823 1.15 -13.55 27.39
CA ASP A 823 1.05 -13.11 28.78
C ASP A 823 2.22 -12.20 29.16
N MET A 824 3.45 -12.55 28.75
CA MET A 824 4.63 -11.72 28.97
C MET A 824 4.57 -10.39 28.18
N LEU A 825 3.99 -10.39 26.98
CA LEU A 825 3.73 -9.16 26.21
C LEU A 825 2.72 -8.25 26.90
N MET A 826 1.66 -8.80 27.48
CA MET A 826 0.67 -8.03 28.25
C MET A 826 1.30 -7.45 29.52
N ARG A 827 2.13 -8.24 30.22
CA ARG A 827 2.89 -7.75 31.37
C ARG A 827 3.87 -6.65 30.98
N CYS A 828 4.53 -6.76 29.83
CA CYS A 828 5.37 -5.70 29.27
C CYS A 828 4.57 -4.41 29.03
N GLY A 829 3.34 -4.53 28.52
CA GLY A 829 2.41 -3.40 28.41
C GLY A 829 2.07 -2.75 29.75
N GLN A 830 1.83 -3.55 30.79
CA GLN A 830 1.51 -3.07 32.14
C GLN A 830 2.68 -2.34 32.79
N VAL A 831 3.88 -2.93 32.76
CA VAL A 831 5.08 -2.29 33.32
C VAL A 831 5.48 -1.05 32.52
N ASN A 832 5.22 -1.04 31.21
CA ASN A 832 5.41 0.17 30.42
C ASN A 832 4.47 1.32 30.81
N LEU A 833 3.28 1.03 31.36
CA LEU A 833 2.44 2.08 31.94
C LEU A 833 3.14 2.74 33.14
N VAL A 834 3.77 1.96 34.01
CA VAL A 834 4.56 2.45 35.16
C VAL A 834 5.74 3.28 34.69
N ALA A 835 6.48 2.84 33.67
CA ALA A 835 7.59 3.61 33.11
C ALA A 835 7.15 4.94 32.50
N MET A 836 6.00 4.97 31.81
CA MET A 836 5.45 6.23 31.27
C MET A 836 4.93 7.15 32.38
N GLU A 837 4.34 6.64 33.45
CA GLU A 837 3.96 7.42 34.63
C GLU A 837 5.19 8.05 35.29
N LEU A 838 6.25 7.26 35.51
CA LEU A 838 7.52 7.71 36.07
C LEU A 838 8.15 8.83 35.21
N LEU A 839 8.19 8.64 33.89
CA LEU A 839 8.70 9.63 32.95
C LEU A 839 7.82 10.88 32.91
N HIS A 840 6.50 10.74 32.94
CA HIS A 840 5.57 11.87 33.00
C HIS A 840 5.82 12.72 34.26
N ALA A 841 5.92 12.08 35.42
CA ALA A 841 6.22 12.77 36.69
C ALA A 841 7.60 13.47 36.65
N ALA A 842 8.62 12.83 36.08
CA ALA A 842 9.95 13.40 35.92
C ALA A 842 10.00 14.59 34.95
N ASN A 843 9.14 14.58 33.92
CA ASN A 843 9.04 15.67 32.96
C ASN A 843 8.32 16.91 33.53
N GLY A 844 7.38 16.72 34.44
CA GLY A 844 6.66 17.80 35.12
C GLY A 844 5.33 18.17 34.44
N VAL A 845 4.72 19.28 34.88
CA VAL A 845 3.37 19.67 34.47
C VAL A 845 3.40 20.47 33.16
N GLN A 846 2.55 20.06 32.22
CA GLN A 846 2.32 20.79 30.98
C GLN A 846 1.31 21.93 31.17
N THR A 847 1.54 23.06 30.50
CA THR A 847 0.68 24.24 30.53
C THR A 847 0.41 24.75 29.11
N PRO A 848 -0.85 25.11 28.76
CA PRO A 848 -1.21 25.53 27.42
C PRO A 848 -0.39 26.71 26.90
N ALA A 849 0.09 26.58 25.66
CA ALA A 849 0.82 27.64 24.97
C ALA A 849 0.59 27.57 23.46
N THR A 850 0.67 28.73 22.80
CA THR A 850 0.69 28.83 21.34
C THR A 850 1.98 29.53 20.92
N LEU A 851 2.71 28.92 19.99
CA LEU A 851 3.96 29.47 19.45
C LEU A 851 3.88 29.61 17.93
N PRO A 852 4.38 30.73 17.36
CA PRO A 852 4.43 30.92 15.91
C PRO A 852 5.56 30.08 15.29
N ALA A 853 5.35 29.57 14.08
CA ALA A 853 6.35 28.83 13.31
C ALA A 853 7.29 29.78 12.54
N ARG A 854 7.84 30.80 13.21
CA ARG A 854 8.77 31.77 12.61
C ARG A 854 10.12 31.76 13.34
N PRO A 855 11.25 31.90 12.62
CA PRO A 855 12.55 32.05 13.24
C PRO A 855 12.69 33.37 14.01
N VAL A 856 13.60 33.35 14.98
CA VAL A 856 14.11 34.46 15.78
C VAL A 856 15.58 34.65 15.40
N ALA A 857 15.95 35.88 15.05
CA ALA A 857 17.31 36.23 14.66
C ALA A 857 18.34 35.96 15.78
N GLY A 858 19.56 35.60 15.39
CA GLY A 858 20.69 35.31 16.28
C GLY A 858 21.30 33.92 16.08
N HIS A 859 22.39 33.66 16.80
CA HIS A 859 23.03 32.35 16.84
C HIS A 859 22.05 31.32 17.40
N CYS A 860 22.10 30.09 16.90
CA CYS A 860 21.10 29.09 17.27
C CYS A 860 21.63 27.66 17.30
N VAL A 861 21.01 26.85 18.15
CA VAL A 861 21.18 25.40 18.24
C VAL A 861 19.83 24.73 18.01
N LEU A 862 19.81 23.63 17.27
CA LEU A 862 18.65 22.75 17.12
C LEU A 862 18.85 21.49 17.95
N VAL A 863 17.91 21.20 18.84
CA VAL A 863 17.85 19.92 19.58
C VAL A 863 16.68 19.08 19.06
N SER A 864 16.94 17.82 18.72
CA SER A 864 15.93 16.86 18.26
C SER A 864 16.08 15.53 18.99
N GLY A 865 14.97 14.84 19.20
CA GLY A 865 14.90 13.57 19.92
C GLY A 865 13.71 13.57 20.88
N GLN A 866 13.86 12.99 22.08
CA GLN A 866 12.82 13.06 23.14
C GLN A 866 13.32 13.58 24.49
N ASP A 867 14.63 13.73 24.68
CA ASP A 867 15.19 13.99 25.99
C ASP A 867 15.00 15.45 26.47
N LEU A 868 14.06 15.67 27.39
CA LEU A 868 13.80 16.98 27.99
C LEU A 868 14.86 17.39 29.02
N LYS A 869 15.60 16.44 29.60
CA LYS A 869 16.73 16.77 30.48
C LYS A 869 17.85 17.41 29.68
N VAL A 870 18.18 16.87 28.50
CA VAL A 870 19.13 17.49 27.58
C VAL A 870 18.71 18.92 27.22
N VAL A 871 17.41 19.16 26.99
CA VAL A 871 16.90 20.53 26.77
C VAL A 871 17.17 21.42 27.99
N ARG A 872 16.85 20.97 29.21
CA ARG A 872 17.12 21.73 30.45
C ARG A 872 18.61 22.05 30.63
N ASP A 873 19.46 21.06 30.48
CA ASP A 873 20.91 21.20 30.63
C ASP A 873 21.48 22.17 29.57
N LEU A 874 21.00 22.07 28.32
CA LEU A 874 21.42 22.94 27.23
C LEU A 874 20.99 24.39 27.47
N LEU A 875 19.75 24.64 27.91
CA LEU A 875 19.27 25.99 28.26
C LEU A 875 20.10 26.60 29.40
N ALA A 876 20.41 25.81 30.44
CA ALA A 876 21.27 26.25 31.55
C ALA A 876 22.69 26.56 31.08
N GLN A 877 23.25 25.78 30.16
CA GLN A 877 24.57 26.02 29.60
C GLN A 877 24.61 27.19 28.61
N CYS A 878 23.53 27.46 27.86
CA CYS A 878 23.41 28.71 27.10
C CYS A 878 23.50 29.92 28.04
N ALA A 879 22.85 29.87 29.21
CA ALA A 879 22.93 30.94 30.20
C ALA A 879 24.34 31.14 30.76
N ALA A 880 25.02 30.06 31.13
CA ALA A 880 26.41 30.12 31.59
C ALA A 880 27.36 30.59 30.48
N TYR A 881 27.10 30.20 29.23
CA TYR A 881 27.88 30.60 28.07
C TYR A 881 27.71 32.10 27.77
N GLU A 882 26.49 32.64 27.86
CA GLU A 882 26.23 34.08 27.71
C GLU A 882 26.92 34.87 28.84
N GLU A 883 26.87 34.39 30.09
CA GLU A 883 27.60 35.04 31.20
C GLU A 883 29.12 35.08 30.95
N ALA A 884 29.68 34.01 30.38
CA ALA A 884 31.11 33.89 30.11
C ALA A 884 31.58 34.67 28.87
N THR A 885 30.75 34.75 27.82
CA THR A 885 31.16 35.25 26.49
C THR A 885 30.45 36.53 26.04
N GLY A 886 29.31 36.86 26.65
CA GLY A 886 28.41 37.92 26.23
C GLY A 886 27.60 37.59 24.97
N VAL A 887 27.58 36.33 24.52
CA VAL A 887 26.88 35.89 23.30
C VAL A 887 25.65 35.05 23.65
N HIS A 888 24.48 35.52 23.22
CA HIS A 888 23.22 34.80 23.34
C HIS A 888 23.06 33.73 22.24
N VAL A 889 22.61 32.53 22.62
CA VAL A 889 22.36 31.42 21.68
C VAL A 889 20.93 30.89 21.86
N ASN A 890 20.12 31.05 20.81
CA ASN A 890 18.74 30.58 20.74
C ASN A 890 18.69 29.04 20.63
N VAL A 891 17.86 28.38 21.42
CA VAL A 891 17.59 26.94 21.34
C VAL A 891 16.28 26.70 20.62
N TYR A 892 16.32 25.89 19.55
CA TYR A 892 15.16 25.44 18.80
C TYR A 892 14.95 23.94 19.04
N THR A 893 13.69 23.51 19.05
CA THR A 893 13.35 22.08 19.07
C THR A 893 12.97 21.58 17.68
N HIS A 894 13.07 20.27 17.45
CA HIS A 894 12.59 19.61 16.25
C HIS A 894 11.95 18.25 16.57
N GLY A 895 10.96 17.84 15.77
CA GLY A 895 10.24 16.58 15.93
C GLY A 895 9.59 16.44 17.30
N GLU A 896 9.81 15.32 17.97
CA GLU A 896 9.15 15.00 19.24
C GLU A 896 9.44 15.99 20.38
N LEU A 897 10.44 16.87 20.26
CA LEU A 897 10.68 17.95 21.21
C LEU A 897 9.82 19.20 21.00
N LEU A 898 8.82 19.18 20.10
CA LEU A 898 7.77 20.21 20.08
C LEU A 898 7.16 20.39 21.48
N THR A 899 6.98 19.29 22.20
CA THR A 899 6.40 19.25 23.56
C THR A 899 7.23 20.03 24.59
N ALA A 900 8.52 20.33 24.34
CA ALA A 900 9.30 21.16 25.28
C ALA A 900 8.64 22.55 25.51
N HIS A 901 7.93 23.05 24.51
CA HIS A 901 7.19 24.31 24.60
C HIS A 901 5.91 24.20 25.47
N ALA A 902 5.53 23.01 25.94
CA ALA A 902 4.44 22.82 26.89
C ALA A 902 4.86 23.08 28.35
N TYR A 903 6.15 23.14 28.64
CA TYR A 903 6.67 23.26 30.01
C TYR A 903 7.05 24.71 30.36
N GLU A 904 6.48 25.25 31.43
CA GLU A 904 6.64 26.67 31.79
C GLU A 904 8.08 27.02 32.19
N ASP A 905 8.77 26.13 32.91
CA ASP A 905 10.18 26.28 33.30
C ASP A 905 11.09 26.42 32.07
N LEU A 906 10.85 25.64 31.02
CA LEU A 906 11.63 25.69 29.78
C LEU A 906 11.37 26.98 29.00
N ARG A 907 10.10 27.39 28.88
CA ARG A 907 9.74 28.65 28.23
C ARG A 907 10.28 29.87 28.96
N ALA A 908 10.26 29.86 30.29
CA ALA A 908 10.72 30.96 31.13
C ALA A 908 12.26 31.14 31.12
N SER A 909 13.01 30.20 30.54
CA SER A 909 14.48 30.27 30.45
C SER A 909 14.99 31.50 29.69
N GLY A 910 14.22 32.01 28.72
CA GLY A 910 14.66 33.07 27.81
C GLY A 910 15.55 32.61 26.65
N TYR A 911 15.94 31.33 26.60
CA TYR A 911 16.77 30.77 25.51
C TYR A 911 16.00 29.84 24.57
N LEU A 912 14.85 29.29 24.98
CA LEU A 912 14.00 28.45 24.14
C LEU A 912 13.21 29.33 23.13
N ALA A 913 13.69 29.39 21.89
CA ALA A 913 13.24 30.37 20.89
C ALA A 913 12.08 29.88 20.02
N GLY A 914 12.02 28.59 19.67
CA GLY A 914 10.97 28.08 18.79
C GLY A 914 11.09 26.61 18.41
N HIS A 915 10.28 26.20 17.43
CA HIS A 915 10.27 24.85 16.87
C HIS A 915 10.57 24.93 15.37
N PHE A 916 11.50 24.10 14.89
CA PHE A 916 11.95 24.06 13.51
C PHE A 916 11.55 22.74 12.85
N GLY A 917 10.89 22.81 11.70
CA GLY A 917 10.62 21.64 10.86
C GLY A 917 9.40 20.82 11.31
N SER A 918 9.45 19.53 11.00
CA SER A 918 8.33 18.60 11.18
C SER A 918 8.77 17.25 11.78
N ALA A 919 8.22 16.13 11.31
CA ALA A 919 8.56 14.80 11.80
C ALA A 919 9.95 14.33 11.31
N TRP A 920 10.50 13.35 12.02
CA TRP A 920 11.90 12.92 11.89
C TRP A 920 12.35 12.51 10.49
N GLN A 921 11.46 11.99 9.64
CA GLN A 921 11.83 11.54 8.30
C GLN A 921 12.31 12.68 7.41
N ARG A 922 11.99 13.93 7.76
CA ARG A 922 12.36 15.12 7.01
C ARG A 922 13.67 15.76 7.47
N GLN A 923 14.32 15.23 8.51
CA GLN A 923 15.64 15.66 8.99
C GLN A 923 16.66 15.79 7.85
N SER A 924 16.68 14.81 6.93
CA SER A 924 17.59 14.78 5.78
C SER A 924 17.47 16.03 4.89
N MET A 925 16.28 16.63 4.78
CA MET A 925 16.08 17.89 4.06
C MET A 925 16.16 19.09 4.98
N GLU A 926 15.42 19.08 6.08
CA GLU A 926 15.21 20.25 6.95
C GLU A 926 16.51 20.72 7.62
N PHE A 927 17.37 19.81 8.07
CA PHE A 927 18.61 20.17 8.77
C PHE A 927 19.59 20.93 7.89
N GLY A 928 19.59 20.68 6.57
CA GLY A 928 20.40 21.46 5.61
C GLY A 928 20.04 22.94 5.56
N HIS A 929 18.80 23.28 5.94
CA HIS A 929 18.27 24.65 5.94
C HIS A 929 18.28 25.32 7.32
N PHE A 930 18.54 24.58 8.39
CA PHE A 930 18.78 25.18 9.71
C PHE A 930 20.17 25.83 9.71
N PRO A 931 20.38 27.09 10.13
CA PRO A 931 21.68 27.75 9.98
C PRO A 931 22.67 27.48 11.13
N GLY A 932 22.21 26.90 12.24
CA GLY A 932 22.97 26.71 13.48
C GLY A 932 23.57 25.32 13.70
N ALA A 933 24.11 25.04 14.89
CA ALA A 933 24.55 23.69 15.25
C ALA A 933 23.35 22.78 15.62
N ILE A 934 23.49 21.46 15.47
CA ILE A 934 22.40 20.49 15.67
C ILE A 934 22.86 19.39 16.62
N VAL A 935 22.03 19.01 17.60
CA VAL A 935 22.28 17.88 18.50
C VAL A 935 21.09 16.91 18.49
N LEU A 936 21.38 15.61 18.33
CA LEU A 936 20.38 14.54 18.32
C LEU A 936 20.48 13.67 19.57
N THR A 937 19.37 13.51 20.28
CA THR A 937 19.33 12.83 21.59
C THR A 937 18.75 11.43 21.54
N THR A 938 17.92 11.09 20.54
CA THR A 938 17.33 9.75 20.44
C THR A 938 17.25 9.13 19.04
N ASN A 939 16.93 9.89 17.97
CA ASN A 939 16.86 9.34 16.62
C ASN A 939 17.52 10.22 15.53
N ILE A 940 18.28 9.56 14.64
CA ILE A 940 19.08 10.12 13.55
C ILE A 940 18.82 9.39 12.22
N THR A 941 18.58 10.14 11.15
CA THR A 941 18.68 9.62 9.76
C THR A 941 20.11 9.76 9.24
N PRO A 942 20.56 8.97 8.23
CA PRO A 942 21.86 9.18 7.59
C PRO A 942 22.10 10.66 7.24
N PRO A 943 23.08 11.33 7.88
CA PRO A 943 23.25 12.77 7.78
C PRO A 943 23.84 13.17 6.43
N GLN A 944 23.34 14.27 5.86
CA GLN A 944 23.87 14.81 4.60
C GLN A 944 25.14 15.63 4.83
N SER A 945 25.99 15.68 3.80
CA SER A 945 27.24 16.46 3.81
C SER A 945 27.04 17.96 4.03
N THR A 946 25.84 18.49 3.72
CA THR A 946 25.46 19.90 3.86
C THR A 946 25.38 20.41 5.30
N TYR A 947 25.24 19.50 6.28
CA TYR A 947 25.16 19.86 7.70
C TYR A 947 25.97 18.92 8.61
N LYS A 948 26.64 17.91 8.06
CA LYS A 948 27.42 16.92 8.83
C LYS A 948 28.47 17.59 9.75
N ASP A 949 29.07 18.70 9.31
CA ASP A 949 30.14 19.41 10.02
C ASP A 949 29.69 20.18 11.27
N ARG A 950 28.37 20.33 11.47
CA ARG A 950 27.74 21.03 12.59
C ARG A 950 26.70 20.18 13.32
N LEU A 951 26.74 18.87 13.11
CA LEU A 951 25.91 17.88 13.76
C LEU A 951 26.67 17.24 14.94
N PHE A 952 25.95 17.01 16.03
CA PHE A 952 26.41 16.34 17.25
C PHE A 952 25.40 15.27 17.65
N THR A 953 25.86 14.25 18.38
CA THR A 953 25.00 13.22 18.98
C THR A 953 25.10 13.28 20.51
N ALA A 954 24.07 12.80 21.20
CA ALA A 954 24.02 12.68 22.66
C ALA A 954 23.18 11.45 23.04
N GLY A 955 23.34 10.98 24.28
CA GLY A 955 22.56 9.86 24.82
C GLY A 955 22.78 8.56 24.02
N ALA A 956 21.70 7.87 23.66
CA ALA A 956 21.76 6.61 22.92
C ALA A 956 22.17 6.78 21.44
N VAL A 957 22.23 8.02 20.93
CA VAL A 957 22.49 8.28 19.50
C VAL A 957 23.96 8.18 19.16
N GLY A 958 24.27 7.57 18.02
CA GLY A 958 25.62 7.54 17.47
C GLY A 958 25.62 7.43 15.95
N TYR A 959 26.61 8.06 15.31
CA TYR A 959 26.84 7.94 13.87
C TYR A 959 28.34 8.13 13.56
N PRO A 960 28.91 7.38 12.60
CA PRO A 960 30.33 7.49 12.26
C PRO A 960 30.79 8.91 11.94
N ASP A 961 31.90 9.29 12.56
CA ASP A 961 32.57 10.60 12.41
C ASP A 961 31.73 11.80 12.88
N ILE A 962 30.70 11.59 13.70
CA ILE A 962 29.93 12.67 14.34
C ILE A 962 30.35 12.78 15.81
N PRO A 963 30.75 13.97 16.29
CA PRO A 963 31.08 14.16 17.71
C PRO A 963 29.91 13.79 18.63
N HIS A 964 30.21 13.10 19.72
CA HIS A 964 29.25 12.73 20.76
C HIS A 964 29.46 13.60 22.00
N VAL A 965 28.37 14.10 22.59
CA VAL A 965 28.39 15.02 23.72
C VAL A 965 27.95 14.33 25.00
N HIS A 966 28.72 14.49 26.07
CA HIS A 966 28.48 13.87 27.38
C HIS A 966 28.12 14.92 28.43
N GLY A 967 26.97 15.59 28.26
CA GLY A 967 26.47 16.59 29.20
C GLY A 967 27.25 17.92 29.23
N ASP A 968 28.37 18.05 28.51
CA ASP A 968 29.08 19.32 28.26
C ASP A 968 28.86 19.79 26.82
N TYR A 969 27.99 20.77 26.63
CA TYR A 969 27.60 21.31 25.33
C TYR A 969 28.51 22.46 24.86
N THR A 970 29.64 22.75 25.52
CA THR A 970 30.51 23.88 25.15
C THR A 970 30.94 23.81 23.68
N ALA A 971 31.37 22.65 23.19
CA ALA A 971 31.77 22.48 21.79
C ALA A 971 30.61 22.68 20.79
N LEU A 972 29.39 22.31 21.18
CA LEU A 972 28.17 22.54 20.40
C LEU A 972 27.85 24.04 20.32
N LEU A 973 27.96 24.75 21.44
CA LEU A 973 27.72 26.20 21.53
C LEU A 973 28.77 27.00 20.76
N ASP A 974 30.06 26.64 20.88
CA ASP A 974 31.14 27.23 20.08
C ASP A 974 30.88 27.06 18.58
N LYS A 975 30.41 25.88 18.17
CA LYS A 975 30.03 25.63 16.77
C LYS A 975 28.83 26.47 16.35
N ALA A 976 27.82 26.65 17.21
CA ALA A 976 26.67 27.49 16.92
C ALA A 976 27.05 28.97 16.73
N VAL A 977 27.94 29.49 17.57
CA VAL A 977 28.45 30.87 17.44
C VAL A 977 29.32 31.04 16.19
N ALA A 978 30.05 30.01 15.78
CA ALA A 978 30.83 30.02 14.54
C ALA A 978 29.98 29.95 13.26
N THR A 979 28.68 29.65 13.37
CA THR A 979 27.73 29.60 12.24
C THR A 979 26.92 30.90 12.12
N ALA A 980 26.31 31.12 10.96
CA ALA A 980 25.65 32.40 10.64
C ALA A 980 24.41 32.70 11.52
N GLY A 981 23.71 31.67 12.03
CA GLY A 981 22.43 31.85 12.71
C GLY A 981 21.32 32.35 11.79
N PHE A 982 20.18 32.73 12.37
CA PHE A 982 19.10 33.41 11.63
C PHE A 982 19.33 34.93 11.61
N SER A 983 18.93 35.58 10.51
CA SER A 983 18.99 37.03 10.31
C SER A 983 17.65 37.70 10.59
N GLU A 984 17.62 39.05 10.64
CA GLU A 984 16.36 39.81 10.76
C GLU A 984 15.46 39.70 9.52
N ASP A 985 16.02 39.34 8.36
CA ASP A 985 15.29 39.17 7.10
C ASP A 985 14.61 37.79 7.01
N ASP A 986 14.98 36.84 7.89
CA ASP A 986 14.36 35.53 7.96
C ASP A 986 12.98 35.64 8.61
N THR A 987 11.96 35.79 7.77
CA THR A 987 10.57 35.93 8.19
C THR A 987 9.81 34.60 8.25
N ALA A 988 10.40 33.53 7.70
CA ALA A 988 9.89 32.16 7.70
C ALA A 988 11.05 31.17 7.48
N PHE A 989 10.86 29.91 7.88
CA PHE A 989 11.84 28.86 7.57
C PHE A 989 11.85 28.54 6.07
N SER A 990 13.04 28.38 5.49
CA SER A 990 13.24 28.17 4.05
C SER A 990 13.65 26.72 3.75
N TYR A 991 12.71 25.78 3.83
CA TYR A 991 12.91 24.38 3.40
C TYR A 991 11.83 23.93 2.39
N PRO A 992 12.10 22.93 1.52
CA PRO A 992 11.17 22.51 0.47
C PRO A 992 9.84 21.99 1.02
N PRO A 993 8.68 22.43 0.49
CA PRO A 993 7.35 22.04 0.97
C PRO A 993 7.13 20.52 1.04
N ASN A 994 6.34 20.07 2.02
CA ASN A 994 5.82 18.71 1.99
C ASN A 994 4.64 18.67 1.00
N PRO A 995 4.75 17.96 -0.14
CA PRO A 995 3.67 17.92 -1.12
C PRO A 995 2.42 17.17 -0.63
N PHE A 996 2.51 16.45 0.49
CA PHE A 996 1.42 15.63 1.03
C PHE A 996 0.72 16.28 2.24
N VAL A 997 1.40 17.19 2.95
CA VAL A 997 0.89 17.78 4.20
C VAL A 997 1.30 19.25 4.26
N PRO A 998 0.36 20.21 4.36
CA PRO A 998 0.69 21.61 4.57
C PRO A 998 1.49 21.84 5.86
N TYR A 999 2.28 22.93 5.89
CA TYR A 999 2.96 23.33 7.11
C TYR A 999 2.03 24.04 8.07
N ALA A 1000 2.20 23.75 9.37
CA ALA A 1000 1.61 24.54 10.43
C ALA A 1000 2.32 25.91 10.51
N THR A 1001 1.54 26.99 10.58
CA THR A 1001 2.04 28.36 10.79
C THR A 1001 2.13 28.72 12.28
N GLN A 1002 1.47 27.94 13.13
CA GLN A 1002 1.47 28.03 14.58
C GLN A 1002 1.29 26.64 15.17
N PHE A 1003 1.84 26.42 16.36
CA PHE A 1003 1.63 25.19 17.12
C PHE A 1003 0.92 25.53 18.43
N THR A 1004 -0.09 24.73 18.76
CA THR A 1004 -0.78 24.77 20.06
C THR A 1004 -0.37 23.53 20.84
N VAL A 1005 0.21 23.72 22.02
CA VAL A 1005 0.78 22.67 22.86
C VAL A 1005 0.31 22.85 24.31
N GLY A 1006 0.56 21.85 25.16
CA GLY A 1006 0.37 21.96 26.61
C GLY A 1006 -1.05 21.72 27.10
N TYR A 1007 -1.93 21.20 26.25
CA TYR A 1007 -3.19 20.58 26.66
C TYR A 1007 -2.95 19.11 27.08
N GLY A 1008 -1.98 18.91 27.97
CA GLY A 1008 -1.60 17.60 28.51
C GLY A 1008 -2.56 17.11 29.60
N LEU A 1009 -2.16 16.03 30.29
CA LEU A 1009 -3.01 15.32 31.25
C LEU A 1009 -3.64 16.24 32.30
N ASP A 1010 -2.83 17.00 33.05
CA ASP A 1010 -3.31 17.85 34.15
C ASP A 1010 -4.37 18.86 33.68
N THR A 1011 -4.10 19.52 32.56
CA THR A 1011 -5.04 20.50 31.97
C THR A 1011 -6.37 19.85 31.60
N LEU A 1012 -6.36 18.63 31.07
CA LEU A 1012 -7.59 17.92 30.69
C LEU A 1012 -8.34 17.38 31.91
N LEU A 1013 -7.64 16.93 32.95
CA LEU A 1013 -8.25 16.49 34.21
C LEU A 1013 -8.87 17.65 34.98
N ASP A 1014 -8.22 18.81 35.03
CA ASP A 1014 -8.77 20.02 35.64
C ASP A 1014 -10.08 20.47 34.96
N ASN A 1015 -10.26 20.11 33.69
CA ASN A 1015 -11.45 20.41 32.89
C ASN A 1015 -12.35 19.18 32.67
N ILE A 1016 -12.20 18.10 33.45
CA ILE A 1016 -12.92 16.84 33.21
C ILE A 1016 -14.44 17.00 33.22
N ASP A 1017 -14.98 17.81 34.14
CA ASP A 1017 -16.42 18.04 34.24
C ASP A 1017 -16.96 18.81 33.01
N VAL A 1018 -16.17 19.74 32.48
CA VAL A 1018 -16.48 20.48 31.24
C VAL A 1018 -16.53 19.52 30.05
N LEU A 1019 -15.56 18.61 29.93
CA LEU A 1019 -15.52 17.61 28.86
C LEU A 1019 -16.72 16.65 28.93
N VAL A 1020 -17.07 16.19 30.13
CA VAL A 1020 -18.23 15.31 30.36
C VAL A 1020 -19.54 16.01 30.00
N ASP A 1021 -19.69 17.28 30.37
CA ASP A 1021 -20.88 18.07 30.02
C ASP A 1021 -20.97 18.31 28.51
N ALA A 1022 -19.84 18.55 27.83
CA ALA A 1022 -19.79 18.70 26.37
C ALA A 1022 -20.17 17.39 25.63
N VAL A 1023 -19.78 16.23 26.16
CA VAL A 1023 -20.24 14.92 25.64
C VAL A 1023 -21.76 14.78 25.82
N LYS A 1024 -22.28 15.06 27.03
CA LYS A 1024 -23.72 14.97 27.33
C LYS A 1024 -24.56 15.94 26.49
N ALA A 1025 -24.02 17.11 26.18
CA ALA A 1025 -24.65 18.12 25.32
C ALA A 1025 -24.58 17.78 23.82
N GLY A 1026 -23.81 16.77 23.42
CA GLY A 1026 -23.59 16.40 22.02
C GLY A 1026 -22.61 17.31 21.28
N GLU A 1027 -21.91 18.20 22.00
CA GLU A 1027 -20.83 19.04 21.44
C GLU A 1027 -19.58 18.20 21.15
N ILE A 1028 -19.37 17.13 21.91
CA ILE A 1028 -18.40 16.07 21.62
C ILE A 1028 -19.17 14.81 21.27
N SER A 1029 -19.12 14.41 19.99
CA SER A 1029 -19.74 13.16 19.55
C SER A 1029 -18.86 11.96 19.84
N ARG A 1030 -17.53 12.12 19.73
CA ARG A 1030 -16.54 11.05 19.86
C ARG A 1030 -15.13 11.62 20.01
N PHE A 1031 -14.32 10.97 20.84
CA PHE A 1031 -12.88 11.14 20.93
C PHE A 1031 -12.17 10.19 19.95
N TYR A 1032 -11.14 10.69 19.29
CA TYR A 1032 -10.29 9.92 18.39
C TYR A 1032 -8.86 10.04 18.86
N LEU A 1033 -8.29 8.96 19.39
CA LEU A 1033 -6.88 8.87 19.69
C LEU A 1033 -6.14 8.50 18.39
N ILE A 1034 -5.55 9.49 17.73
CA ILE A 1034 -4.80 9.33 16.48
C ILE A 1034 -3.36 9.76 16.74
N GLY A 1035 -2.43 8.81 16.81
CA GLY A 1035 -1.07 9.13 17.22
C GLY A 1035 -0.08 7.97 17.08
N GLY A 1036 1.14 8.19 17.55
CA GLY A 1036 2.26 7.26 17.45
C GLY A 1036 3.41 7.82 16.64
N SER A 1037 4.08 6.98 15.86
CA SER A 1037 5.30 7.31 15.12
C SER A 1037 5.05 7.46 13.61
N ASP A 1038 5.44 8.62 13.06
CA ASP A 1038 5.40 8.91 11.63
C ASP A 1038 6.56 8.24 10.86
N GLY A 1039 6.55 8.32 9.53
CA GLY A 1039 7.62 7.83 8.67
C GLY A 1039 7.56 8.40 7.25
N TYR A 1040 8.43 7.90 6.35
CA TYR A 1040 8.43 8.35 4.94
C TYR A 1040 7.06 8.17 4.26
N GLU A 1041 6.85 9.04 3.27
CA GLU A 1041 5.62 9.22 2.51
C GLU A 1041 5.16 7.96 1.74
N GLY A 1042 3.86 7.86 1.47
CA GLY A 1042 3.19 6.68 0.91
C GLY A 1042 1.75 6.59 1.43
N GLU A 1043 1.35 5.44 1.96
CA GLU A 1043 0.02 5.21 2.56
C GLU A 1043 -0.27 6.04 3.84
N ARG A 1044 0.68 6.87 4.30
CA ARG A 1044 0.55 7.67 5.53
C ARG A 1044 -0.29 8.93 5.39
N THR A 1045 -0.63 9.36 4.16
CA THR A 1045 -1.65 10.41 3.95
C THR A 1045 -3.00 10.01 4.55
N TYR A 1046 -3.23 8.70 4.72
CA TYR A 1046 -4.37 8.16 5.44
C TYR A 1046 -4.66 8.89 6.76
N TYR A 1047 -3.65 9.23 7.57
CA TYR A 1047 -3.90 9.89 8.87
C TYR A 1047 -4.38 11.33 8.72
N SER A 1048 -3.87 12.04 7.71
CA SER A 1048 -4.35 13.37 7.34
C SER A 1048 -5.79 13.29 6.81
N ASP A 1049 -6.05 12.37 5.89
CA ASP A 1049 -7.38 12.14 5.32
C ASP A 1049 -8.40 11.70 6.37
N LEU A 1050 -7.97 10.86 7.31
CA LEU A 1050 -8.80 10.39 8.42
C LEU A 1050 -9.22 11.54 9.31
N ALA A 1051 -8.27 12.35 9.77
CA ALA A 1051 -8.55 13.50 10.64
C ALA A 1051 -9.43 14.55 9.94
N ALA A 1052 -9.18 14.82 8.66
CA ALA A 1052 -9.98 15.74 7.85
C ALA A 1052 -11.41 15.23 7.59
N ALA A 1053 -11.62 13.91 7.54
CA ALA A 1053 -12.93 13.30 7.32
C ALA A 1053 -13.77 13.15 8.60
N LEU A 1054 -13.23 13.48 9.77
CA LEU A 1054 -13.96 13.36 11.04
C LEU A 1054 -15.13 14.36 11.11
N PRO A 1055 -16.25 13.99 11.77
CA PRO A 1055 -17.35 14.91 12.04
C PRO A 1055 -16.86 16.19 12.77
N PRO A 1056 -17.47 17.37 12.54
CA PRO A 1056 -17.08 18.62 13.22
C PRO A 1056 -17.19 18.57 14.75
N THR A 1057 -18.01 17.67 15.29
CA THR A 1057 -18.18 17.44 16.73
C THR A 1057 -17.13 16.48 17.32
N SER A 1058 -16.12 16.10 16.56
CA SER A 1058 -15.06 15.20 17.02
C SER A 1058 -14.03 15.94 17.88
N VAL A 1059 -13.33 15.20 18.74
CA VAL A 1059 -12.12 15.65 19.43
C VAL A 1059 -11.00 14.67 19.09
N VAL A 1060 -9.90 15.18 18.52
CA VAL A 1060 -8.70 14.40 18.21
C VAL A 1060 -7.70 14.58 19.35
N LEU A 1061 -7.36 13.48 19.99
CA LEU A 1061 -6.23 13.38 20.91
C LEU A 1061 -5.04 12.82 20.12
N THR A 1062 -3.93 13.53 20.07
CA THR A 1062 -2.72 13.08 19.37
C THR A 1062 -1.52 13.05 20.30
N PHE A 1063 -0.55 12.22 19.95
CA PHE A 1063 0.69 12.02 20.68
C PHE A 1063 1.76 11.51 19.71
N GLY A 1064 3.02 11.79 20.01
CA GLY A 1064 4.15 11.42 19.16
C GLY A 1064 4.17 12.13 17.81
N CYS A 1065 5.17 11.84 16.99
CA CYS A 1065 5.42 12.53 15.72
C CYS A 1065 4.37 12.25 14.64
N ALA A 1066 3.47 11.29 14.82
CA ALA A 1066 2.30 11.16 13.94
C ALA A 1066 1.43 12.43 13.93
N LYS A 1067 1.49 13.27 14.99
CA LYS A 1067 0.81 14.57 15.07
C LYS A 1067 1.05 15.45 13.84
N TYR A 1068 2.24 15.40 13.24
CA TYR A 1068 2.60 16.26 12.10
C TYR A 1068 1.76 16.00 10.85
N ARG A 1069 1.06 14.87 10.78
CA ARG A 1069 0.05 14.60 9.74
C ARG A 1069 -1.21 15.45 9.89
N MET A 1070 -1.41 16.07 11.04
CA MET A 1070 -2.67 16.71 11.42
C MET A 1070 -2.49 18.10 12.03
N THR A 1071 -1.26 18.51 12.41
CA THR A 1071 -1.01 19.81 13.08
C THR A 1071 -1.41 21.04 12.27
N HIS A 1072 -1.58 20.92 10.96
CA HIS A 1072 -2.02 22.00 10.08
C HIS A 1072 -3.56 22.14 10.02
N LEU A 1073 -4.31 21.18 10.56
CA LEU A 1073 -5.77 21.20 10.53
C LEU A 1073 -6.31 22.15 11.60
N ASP A 1074 -7.17 23.07 11.19
CA ASP A 1074 -7.97 23.86 12.12
C ASP A 1074 -9.28 23.12 12.42
N MET A 1075 -9.35 22.53 13.61
CA MET A 1075 -10.54 21.84 14.09
C MET A 1075 -11.40 22.70 15.00
N GLY A 1076 -11.03 23.96 15.28
CA GLY A 1076 -11.75 24.85 16.19
C GLY A 1076 -11.74 24.38 17.66
N PHE A 1077 -12.74 24.84 18.42
CA PHE A 1077 -12.87 24.63 19.86
C PHE A 1077 -14.12 23.81 20.22
N ILE A 1078 -14.12 23.23 21.42
CA ILE A 1078 -15.27 22.54 22.01
C ILE A 1078 -16.23 23.60 22.54
N GLY A 1079 -17.31 23.86 21.80
CA GLY A 1079 -18.30 24.89 22.16
C GLY A 1079 -17.64 26.23 22.44
N ASP A 1080 -18.05 26.87 23.54
CA ASP A 1080 -17.47 28.14 24.04
C ASP A 1080 -16.43 27.92 25.16
N THR A 1081 -15.92 26.68 25.35
CA THR A 1081 -15.04 26.33 26.48
C THR A 1081 -13.61 26.85 26.34
N GLY A 1082 -13.20 27.19 25.11
CA GLY A 1082 -11.81 27.55 24.79
C GLY A 1082 -10.84 26.36 24.72
N ILE A 1083 -11.31 25.12 24.91
CA ILE A 1083 -10.50 23.90 24.74
C ILE A 1083 -10.49 23.52 23.24
N PRO A 1084 -9.34 23.31 22.60
CA PRO A 1084 -9.26 22.98 21.19
C PRO A 1084 -9.80 21.56 20.92
N ARG A 1085 -10.34 21.33 19.72
CA ARG A 1085 -10.75 19.99 19.27
C ARG A 1085 -9.58 19.13 18.83
N PHE A 1086 -8.46 19.75 18.43
CA PHE A 1086 -7.20 19.08 18.19
C PHE A 1086 -6.29 19.27 19.39
N ILE A 1087 -6.04 18.20 20.14
CA ILE A 1087 -5.30 18.22 21.40
C ILE A 1087 -4.02 17.41 21.23
N ASP A 1088 -2.89 18.12 21.25
CA ASP A 1088 -1.56 17.52 21.32
C ASP A 1088 -1.18 17.23 22.78
N LEU A 1089 -1.15 15.95 23.13
CA LEU A 1089 -0.77 15.47 24.46
C LEU A 1089 0.75 15.52 24.69
N GLY A 1090 1.53 15.55 23.61
CA GLY A 1090 2.98 15.62 23.65
C GLY A 1090 3.69 14.50 22.90
N GLN A 1091 4.76 13.98 23.48
CA GLN A 1091 5.63 12.95 22.92
C GLN A 1091 4.91 11.59 22.83
N CYS A 1092 5.57 10.61 22.21
CA CYS A 1092 5.07 9.24 22.14
C CYS A 1092 4.75 8.62 23.52
N ASN A 1093 5.51 8.95 24.57
CA ASN A 1093 5.24 8.56 25.97
C ASN A 1093 4.00 9.23 26.58
N ASP A 1094 3.58 10.39 26.07
CA ASP A 1094 2.45 11.14 26.62
C ASP A 1094 1.09 10.52 26.22
N VAL A 1095 1.08 9.38 25.52
CA VAL A 1095 -0.09 8.49 25.44
C VAL A 1095 -0.60 8.09 26.83
N TYR A 1096 0.26 8.11 27.85
CA TYR A 1096 -0.12 8.02 29.26
C TYR A 1096 -1.26 8.99 29.60
N GLY A 1097 -1.17 10.25 29.13
CA GLY A 1097 -2.22 11.24 29.35
C GLY A 1097 -3.56 10.87 28.71
N ALA A 1098 -3.55 10.23 27.53
CA ALA A 1098 -4.78 9.73 26.90
C ALA A 1098 -5.42 8.60 27.72
N ILE A 1099 -4.60 7.71 28.29
CA ILE A 1099 -5.04 6.57 29.10
C ILE A 1099 -5.69 7.07 30.39
N GLU A 1100 -5.03 7.97 31.13
CA GLU A 1100 -5.55 8.51 32.38
C GLU A 1100 -6.79 9.38 32.16
N LEU A 1101 -6.83 10.16 31.07
CA LEU A 1101 -8.04 10.88 30.67
C LEU A 1101 -9.21 9.92 30.40
N ALA A 1102 -8.97 8.83 29.66
CA ALA A 1102 -10.01 7.85 29.37
C ALA A 1102 -10.50 7.15 30.65
N LYS A 1103 -9.62 6.82 31.61
CA LYS A 1103 -10.02 6.32 32.92
C LYS A 1103 -10.90 7.32 33.68
N ALA A 1104 -10.52 8.60 33.68
CA ALA A 1104 -11.26 9.66 34.36
C ALA A 1104 -12.64 9.90 33.72
N LEU A 1105 -12.72 9.93 32.39
CA LEU A 1105 -13.98 10.05 31.64
C LEU A 1105 -14.91 8.87 31.93
N ALA A 1106 -14.40 7.63 31.87
CA ALA A 1106 -15.16 6.42 32.17
C ALA A 1106 -15.74 6.46 33.60
N ALA A 1107 -14.93 6.84 34.58
CA ALA A 1107 -15.36 6.98 35.97
C ALA A 1107 -16.46 8.05 36.16
N LYS A 1108 -16.33 9.21 35.51
CA LYS A 1108 -17.32 10.30 35.58
C LYS A 1108 -18.62 9.99 34.83
N MET A 1109 -18.55 9.16 33.79
CA MET A 1109 -19.70 8.73 33.00
C MET A 1109 -20.36 7.44 33.51
N ASP A 1110 -19.81 6.82 34.55
CA ASP A 1110 -20.25 5.53 35.12
C ASP A 1110 -20.31 4.42 34.06
N CYS A 1111 -19.25 4.30 33.26
CA CYS A 1111 -19.10 3.28 32.22
C CYS A 1111 -17.69 2.67 32.21
N THR A 1112 -17.50 1.64 31.39
CA THR A 1112 -16.17 1.08 31.11
C THR A 1112 -15.44 1.90 30.03
N MET A 1113 -14.11 1.78 29.95
CA MET A 1113 -13.32 2.45 28.89
C MET A 1113 -13.74 2.00 27.49
N SER A 1114 -14.17 0.75 27.31
CA SER A 1114 -14.64 0.20 26.04
C SER A 1114 -16.01 0.74 25.61
N GLU A 1115 -16.79 1.28 26.54
CA GLU A 1115 -18.09 1.91 26.28
C GLU A 1115 -17.98 3.41 25.99
N LEU A 1116 -16.82 4.02 26.25
CA LEU A 1116 -16.59 5.42 25.89
C LEU A 1116 -16.76 5.62 24.39
N PRO A 1117 -17.23 6.80 23.96
CA PRO A 1117 -17.18 7.19 22.56
C PRO A 1117 -15.74 7.52 22.19
N LEU A 1118 -14.87 6.51 22.18
CA LEU A 1118 -13.45 6.57 21.88
C LEU A 1118 -13.13 5.66 20.70
N SER A 1119 -12.27 6.12 19.80
CA SER A 1119 -11.71 5.29 18.74
C SER A 1119 -10.21 5.50 18.65
N ILE A 1120 -9.46 4.42 18.45
CA ILE A 1120 -8.00 4.44 18.51
C ILE A 1120 -7.43 4.03 17.16
N VAL A 1121 -6.57 4.89 16.62
CA VAL A 1121 -5.85 4.69 15.38
C VAL A 1121 -4.36 4.97 15.61
N LEU A 1122 -3.55 3.92 15.63
CA LEU A 1122 -2.11 3.99 15.87
C LEU A 1122 -1.33 4.01 14.57
N ALA A 1123 -0.62 5.11 14.33
CA ALA A 1123 0.44 5.17 13.35
C ALA A 1123 1.71 4.58 13.97
N TRP A 1124 2.19 3.45 13.45
CA TRP A 1124 3.42 2.84 13.95
C TRP A 1124 4.57 2.96 12.95
N PHE A 1125 5.77 3.05 13.50
CA PHE A 1125 7.02 3.01 12.74
C PHE A 1125 8.07 2.17 13.47
N GLU A 1126 8.31 2.45 14.75
CA GLU A 1126 9.37 1.82 15.54
C GLU A 1126 8.86 1.26 16.88
N GLN A 1127 9.79 0.88 17.75
CA GLN A 1127 9.59 0.05 18.93
C GLN A 1127 8.77 0.72 20.03
N LYS A 1128 8.88 2.05 20.21
CA LYS A 1128 8.08 2.80 21.19
C LYS A 1128 6.59 2.75 20.87
N THR A 1129 6.21 2.70 19.59
CA THR A 1129 4.81 2.45 19.23
C THR A 1129 4.37 1.02 19.54
N ILE A 1130 5.26 0.03 19.40
CA ILE A 1130 4.93 -1.37 19.73
C ILE A 1130 4.62 -1.52 21.22
N VAL A 1131 5.47 -0.98 22.10
CA VAL A 1131 5.20 -1.05 23.54
C VAL A 1131 3.94 -0.24 23.93
N THR A 1132 3.67 0.88 23.24
CA THR A 1132 2.42 1.64 23.41
C THR A 1132 1.20 0.78 23.06
N MET A 1133 1.23 0.06 21.94
CA MET A 1133 0.16 -0.86 21.55
C MET A 1133 -0.01 -1.97 22.62
N LEU A 1134 1.09 -2.54 23.13
CA LEU A 1134 1.04 -3.52 24.21
C LEU A 1134 0.40 -2.95 25.48
N THR A 1135 0.74 -1.73 25.88
CA THR A 1135 0.11 -1.06 27.03
C THR A 1135 -1.40 -0.94 26.85
N LEU A 1136 -1.87 -0.45 25.70
CA LEU A 1136 -3.30 -0.31 25.43
C LEU A 1136 -4.02 -1.67 25.46
N LEU A 1137 -3.45 -2.70 24.82
CA LEU A 1137 -4.01 -4.05 24.83
C LEU A 1137 -4.05 -4.64 26.26
N SER A 1138 -3.02 -4.40 27.06
CA SER A 1138 -2.95 -4.92 28.44
C SER A 1138 -3.99 -4.32 29.38
N LEU A 1139 -4.54 -3.15 29.03
CA LEU A 1139 -5.64 -2.48 29.72
C LEU A 1139 -7.03 -2.99 29.26
N GLY A 1140 -7.08 -4.00 28.38
CA GLY A 1140 -8.32 -4.52 27.83
C GLY A 1140 -8.96 -3.62 26.77
N ILE A 1141 -8.21 -2.66 26.23
CA ILE A 1141 -8.71 -1.78 25.18
C ILE A 1141 -8.71 -2.54 23.85
N CYS A 1142 -9.91 -2.73 23.30
CA CYS A 1142 -10.13 -3.42 22.04
C CYS A 1142 -10.35 -2.43 20.88
N HIS A 1143 -10.42 -2.95 19.64
CA HIS A 1143 -10.76 -2.17 18.43
C HIS A 1143 -9.70 -1.14 17.99
N ILE A 1144 -8.45 -1.34 18.40
CA ILE A 1144 -7.31 -0.55 17.94
C ILE A 1144 -7.09 -0.81 16.44
N ARG A 1145 -6.96 0.26 15.64
CA ARG A 1145 -6.50 0.18 14.25
C ARG A 1145 -5.03 0.56 14.17
N GLY A 1146 -4.16 -0.36 13.75
CA GLY A 1146 -2.74 -0.08 13.50
C GLY A 1146 -2.46 0.18 12.02
N GLY A 1147 -1.42 0.95 11.69
CA GLY A 1147 -1.01 1.16 10.28
C GLY A 1147 0.31 1.92 10.10
N PRO A 1148 0.77 2.14 8.86
CA PRO A 1148 0.03 1.85 7.62
C PRO A 1148 0.06 0.36 7.21
N THR A 1149 1.10 -0.37 7.60
CA THR A 1149 1.31 -1.77 7.24
C THR A 1149 1.30 -2.66 8.49
N THR A 1150 1.03 -3.96 8.33
CA THR A 1150 1.15 -4.90 9.46
C THR A 1150 2.62 -5.10 9.82
N PRO A 1151 3.01 -5.12 11.10
CA PRO A 1151 4.36 -5.47 11.49
C PRO A 1151 4.84 -6.78 10.87
N ALA A 1152 6.00 -6.77 10.22
CA ALA A 1152 6.51 -7.92 9.48
C ALA A 1152 6.81 -9.14 10.38
N PHE A 1153 7.09 -8.89 11.66
CA PHE A 1153 7.27 -9.91 12.69
C PHE A 1153 5.94 -10.49 13.21
N LEU A 1154 4.79 -9.90 12.89
CA LEU A 1154 3.49 -10.51 13.14
C LEU A 1154 3.08 -11.36 11.94
N ARG A 1155 3.28 -12.68 12.05
CA ARG A 1155 2.78 -13.64 11.06
C ARG A 1155 1.24 -13.68 11.07
N PRO A 1156 0.59 -14.07 9.97
CA PRO A 1156 -0.88 -14.07 9.88
C PRO A 1156 -1.55 -14.86 11.01
N SER A 1157 -1.02 -16.03 11.36
CA SER A 1157 -1.45 -16.83 12.52
C SER A 1157 -1.45 -16.05 13.83
N ILE A 1158 -0.36 -15.35 14.17
CA ILE A 1158 -0.30 -14.52 15.38
C ILE A 1158 -1.21 -13.29 15.27
N PHE A 1159 -1.24 -12.63 14.11
CA PHE A 1159 -2.13 -11.50 13.90
C PHE A 1159 -3.60 -11.90 14.11
N GLN A 1160 -3.99 -13.10 13.65
CA GLN A 1160 -5.32 -13.64 13.87
C GLN A 1160 -5.60 -13.86 15.37
N ILE A 1161 -4.64 -14.40 16.14
CA ILE A 1161 -4.80 -14.54 17.60
C ILE A 1161 -5.00 -13.16 18.26
N MET A 1162 -4.21 -12.16 17.86
CA MET A 1162 -4.34 -10.79 18.39
C MET A 1162 -5.68 -10.16 17.97
N HIS A 1163 -6.16 -10.46 16.76
CA HIS A 1163 -7.48 -10.05 16.29
C HIS A 1163 -8.61 -10.72 17.08
N ASP A 1164 -8.55 -12.02 17.30
CA ASP A 1164 -9.60 -12.76 17.99
C ASP A 1164 -9.69 -12.38 19.48
N ARG A 1165 -8.54 -12.14 20.13
CA ARG A 1165 -8.49 -11.77 21.56
C ARG A 1165 -8.82 -10.30 21.82
N TYR A 1166 -8.33 -9.39 20.98
CA TYR A 1166 -8.35 -7.94 21.27
C TYR A 1166 -9.03 -7.11 20.18
N ASN A 1167 -9.51 -7.74 19.11
CA ASN A 1167 -10.04 -7.07 17.92
C ASN A 1167 -9.06 -6.03 17.34
N LEU A 1168 -7.76 -6.35 17.37
CA LEU A 1168 -6.73 -5.57 16.69
C LEU A 1168 -7.02 -5.60 15.18
N LYS A 1169 -7.13 -4.43 14.56
CA LYS A 1169 -7.39 -4.27 13.13
C LYS A 1169 -6.25 -3.51 12.47
N MET A 1170 -6.07 -3.72 11.17
CA MET A 1170 -5.25 -2.82 10.36
C MET A 1170 -6.13 -1.73 9.76
N ILE A 1171 -5.54 -0.57 9.47
CA ILE A 1171 -6.22 0.46 8.69
C ILE A 1171 -6.60 -0.09 7.30
N SER A 1172 -7.71 0.38 6.75
CA SER A 1172 -8.08 0.09 5.36
C SER A 1172 -7.45 1.11 4.41
N ALA A 1173 -7.50 0.85 3.12
CA ALA A 1173 -7.09 1.82 2.10
C ALA A 1173 -8.02 3.06 2.02
N SER A 1174 -9.13 3.09 2.77
CA SER A 1174 -10.12 4.18 2.73
C SER A 1174 -10.36 4.76 4.12
N ALA A 1175 -9.73 5.90 4.40
CA ALA A 1175 -9.96 6.66 5.63
C ALA A 1175 -11.45 6.96 5.87
N PRO A 1176 -12.25 7.45 4.89
CA PRO A 1176 -13.68 7.66 5.09
C PRO A 1176 -14.45 6.39 5.48
N ARG A 1177 -14.08 5.24 4.90
CA ARG A 1177 -14.70 3.96 5.30
C ARG A 1177 -14.37 3.61 6.74
N ASP A 1178 -13.14 3.83 7.18
CA ASP A 1178 -12.77 3.61 8.57
C ASP A 1178 -13.45 4.58 9.54
N VAL A 1179 -13.65 5.85 9.14
CA VAL A 1179 -14.49 6.79 9.91
C VAL A 1179 -15.90 6.21 10.07
N MET A 1180 -16.53 5.76 8.98
CA MET A 1180 -17.87 5.15 9.04
C MET A 1180 -17.88 3.89 9.91
N ASN A 1181 -16.89 3.02 9.79
CA ASN A 1181 -16.77 1.81 10.60
C ASN A 1181 -16.60 2.14 12.11
N MET A 1182 -15.85 3.20 12.44
CA MET A 1182 -15.67 3.67 13.82
C MET A 1182 -16.93 4.29 14.40
N ILE A 1183 -17.76 4.94 13.56
CA ILE A 1183 -19.02 5.56 14.01
C ILE A 1183 -20.14 4.53 14.16
N TYR A 1184 -20.32 3.65 13.16
CA TYR A 1184 -21.52 2.81 13.03
C TYR A 1184 -21.32 1.33 13.42
N GLY A 1185 -20.08 0.87 13.58
CA GLY A 1185 -19.79 -0.51 13.94
C GLY A 1185 -20.21 -1.51 12.86
N ALA A 1186 -19.35 -1.71 11.85
CA ALA A 1186 -19.46 -2.81 10.89
C ALA A 1186 -18.57 -3.99 11.29
#